data_AF-A0A195C7H7-F1
#
_entry.id   AF-A0A195C7H7-F1
#
_cell.length_a   1.000
_cell.length_b   1.000
_cell.length_c   1.000
_cell.angle_alpha   90.00
_cell.angle_beta   90.00
_cell.angle_gamma   90.00
#
_symmetry.space_group_name_H-M   'P 1'
#
loop_
_entity.id
_entity.type
_entity.pdbx_description
1 polymer ?
#
loop_
_entity_poly.entity_id
_entity_poly.type
_entity_poly.pdbx_seq_one_letter_code
_entity_poly.pdbx_strand_id
1 'polypeptide(L)'
;MIRKQEENQMEETSAENNIQVIKKVKEIKKDEEIDKNIATFLGEKDLNENLNLQTLINIGLTDERVRFLKTVNLNKNYIDNLQDLWQAKIKVNKSNDSIINNSTSDSLSSSGHAQLSSNSIYLKRVLSKPLIQALREIIAKKPVDPIEYLGHWLLNYDFKMIASEVGSTNTEPVHIRITSEKAPLINGRNMLQRLSNIFKIGRTSHSDGDGYVEFGNLGMDNTRTLGTFAGVFSPVTLSMFSALVFIRMGYIVGNAGLFVTLIQFIIAYGILLFTVASVCAISTNGAVEGGGAYFMISRTLGPEFGGSIGTLFFLANIVSSALCISGCAEGLVENFGPSGYLSGKTGLIPDGRWWRFLYCSILNTANLVVCLIGAAMFAKTSVAILAVVCICLASVIISFLTQGAIEIPIPDANTLVQNVTEHVNGSYTGLLSSTLSNNLYSNYSADYSSGGIMTDFASVFGVLFSGVTGIMAGANMSGELKNPGRNIPHGTLSAVLFTFICYILLSVLTAATTSRFLLQNNFMYMMPINMWPPFVAVGILTATFSAGLSNLIGSSRVLEALAKDNVFGSGLNFIIQGTWRGNPIAAVLTSWILVQTILLIGSLNTIAQINSVLFLLSYLATNLACLGLELASAPNFRPTFNYFTWHTATIGLLGTLIMMFVINSIYASSSIILCLILIIVLHLFSPSKNAPWGSISQALIFHQVRKYLLMLDSRKDHVKFWRPQMLLMVACPRSACPLIDFVNDLKKGGLYVIGHVKVGKFNGQNSDPTIEEYPHWLSLVDHMRVKAFIELTVTKTVREGMQHLIRLSGMGAMKPNTIILGFYDEETPKNFFLDSQYATTMFENSTTLPNNTIFPLRQATGEKSLDPVQYVGMCSDVLKMKKNLCLCRNFHLLNKAQLTKNSNLKYIDVWPVNFFQPTDQDPFDTTSLFMLQLACIINMVPSWKNLHLRVFHCETGDGNESLSISDSPNSMNEYPRISNEHRIRKSLNLLRISASIKKIPEWGEQIRGLKGRPLLEPKNQYESSTESNNTLSNVSRAYILGVNQLIRQYSSQTATTFIYLPSPPASNTWDEDDMYRQYLQSLTELTVDLPPTVLVHGVSAVTSTTL
;
A
#
# COMPACT_ATOMS: atom_id res chain seq x y z
N MET A 1 31.10 -15.97 32.72
CA MET A 1 30.63 -17.09 31.89
C MET A 1 30.17 -18.28 32.74
N ILE A 2 30.92 -18.72 33.75
CA ILE A 2 30.53 -19.86 34.62
C ILE A 2 29.21 -19.61 35.38
N ARG A 3 28.97 -18.41 35.91
CA ARG A 3 27.67 -18.01 36.51
C ARG A 3 26.46 -18.10 35.58
N LYS A 4 26.68 -17.95 34.26
CA LYS A 4 25.62 -17.99 33.25
C LYS A 4 25.30 -19.42 32.78
N GLN A 5 26.18 -20.38 33.07
CA GLN A 5 25.93 -21.81 32.88
C GLN A 5 25.20 -22.44 34.08
N GLU A 6 25.46 -21.95 35.30
CA GLU A 6 24.73 -22.40 36.50
C GLU A 6 23.28 -21.89 36.54
N GLU A 7 23.00 -20.66 36.08
CA GLU A 7 21.63 -20.14 35.96
C GLU A 7 20.81 -20.90 34.91
N ASN A 8 21.42 -21.27 33.77
CA ASN A 8 20.73 -22.04 32.73
C ASN A 8 20.45 -23.51 33.14
N GLN A 9 21.32 -24.13 33.95
CA GLN A 9 21.08 -25.50 34.47
C GLN A 9 20.01 -25.53 35.57
N MET A 10 19.85 -24.45 36.35
CA MET A 10 18.76 -24.33 37.34
C MET A 10 17.39 -24.05 36.70
N GLU A 11 17.34 -23.33 35.57
CA GLU A 11 16.08 -23.13 34.83
C GLU A 11 15.61 -24.38 34.08
N GLU A 12 16.52 -25.19 33.52
CA GLU A 12 16.17 -26.46 32.85
C GLU A 12 15.63 -27.52 33.84
N THR A 13 16.21 -27.62 35.03
CA THR A 13 15.75 -28.56 36.07
C THR A 13 14.42 -28.14 36.72
N SER A 14 14.10 -26.84 36.75
CA SER A 14 12.80 -26.32 37.18
C SER A 14 11.70 -26.54 36.13
N ALA A 15 12.04 -26.42 34.84
CA ALA A 15 11.11 -26.67 33.74
C ALA A 15 10.73 -28.14 33.61
N GLU A 16 11.67 -29.08 33.77
CA GLU A 16 11.37 -30.53 33.71
C GLU A 16 10.51 -31.03 34.87
N ASN A 17 10.72 -30.50 36.09
CA ASN A 17 9.88 -30.82 37.25
C ASN A 17 8.45 -30.29 37.09
N ASN A 18 8.27 -29.10 36.52
CA ASN A 18 6.95 -28.55 36.24
C ASN A 18 6.20 -29.31 35.12
N ILE A 19 6.93 -29.85 34.13
CA ILE A 19 6.33 -30.68 33.06
C ILE A 19 5.94 -32.08 33.57
N GLN A 20 6.66 -32.66 34.54
CA GLN A 20 6.25 -33.91 35.20
C GLN A 20 5.03 -33.75 36.12
N VAL A 21 4.90 -32.62 36.82
CA VAL A 21 3.71 -32.30 37.63
C VAL A 21 2.48 -32.11 36.73
N ILE A 22 2.61 -31.45 35.58
CA ILE A 22 1.52 -31.24 34.62
C ILE A 22 1.13 -32.56 33.92
N LYS A 23 2.07 -33.49 33.68
CA LYS A 23 1.75 -34.84 33.17
C LYS A 23 1.02 -35.72 34.20
N LYS A 24 1.31 -35.58 35.50
CA LYS A 24 0.56 -36.28 36.58
C LYS A 24 -0.85 -35.74 36.83
N VAL A 25 -1.16 -34.51 36.43
CA VAL A 25 -2.52 -33.92 36.55
C VAL A 25 -3.44 -34.32 35.38
N LYS A 26 -2.89 -34.88 34.29
CA LYS A 26 -3.66 -35.28 33.10
C LYS A 26 -4.13 -36.73 33.09
N GLU A 27 -3.82 -37.50 34.14
CA GLU A 27 -4.28 -38.89 34.32
C GLU A 27 -5.08 -39.03 35.63
N ILE A 28 -6.31 -38.51 35.66
CA ILE A 28 -7.35 -39.03 36.55
C ILE A 28 -8.55 -39.37 35.67
N LYS A 29 -8.80 -40.67 35.56
CA LYS A 29 -9.92 -41.30 34.86
C LYS A 29 -11.21 -41.18 35.71
N LYS A 30 -12.33 -41.00 34.99
CA LYS A 30 -13.74 -41.31 35.30
C LYS A 30 -14.60 -40.29 36.07
N ASP A 31 -15.44 -39.60 35.29
CA ASP A 31 -16.65 -38.86 35.71
C ASP A 31 -17.73 -39.71 36.42
N GLU A 32 -17.63 -41.05 36.39
CA GLU A 32 -18.63 -41.94 37.04
C GLU A 32 -18.55 -41.98 38.57
N GLU A 33 -17.41 -41.63 39.17
CA GLU A 33 -17.20 -41.73 40.62
C GLU A 33 -17.68 -40.48 41.38
N ILE A 34 -17.68 -39.33 40.72
CA ILE A 34 -18.17 -38.05 41.25
C ILE A 34 -19.70 -38.07 41.36
N ASP A 35 -20.39 -38.57 40.33
CA ASP A 35 -21.85 -38.67 40.33
C ASP A 35 -22.35 -39.66 41.40
N LYS A 36 -21.57 -40.72 41.67
CA LYS A 36 -21.89 -41.70 42.73
C LYS A 36 -21.75 -41.12 44.13
N ASN A 37 -20.73 -40.30 44.36
CA ASN A 37 -20.48 -39.63 45.65
C ASN A 37 -21.49 -38.50 45.95
N ILE A 38 -21.99 -37.85 44.90
CA ILE A 38 -23.06 -36.85 45.03
C ILE A 38 -24.40 -37.54 45.33
N ALA A 39 -24.68 -38.68 44.70
CA ALA A 39 -25.88 -39.46 44.97
C ALA A 39 -25.89 -40.07 46.39
N THR A 40 -24.75 -40.56 46.91
CA THR A 40 -24.64 -41.02 48.29
C THR A 40 -24.76 -39.88 49.31
N PHE A 41 -24.17 -38.72 49.04
CA PHE A 41 -24.30 -37.55 49.92
C PHE A 41 -25.74 -37.01 50.02
N LEU A 42 -26.50 -37.05 48.91
CA LEU A 42 -27.91 -36.67 48.89
C LEU A 42 -28.81 -37.71 49.57
N GLY A 43 -28.44 -39.00 49.47
CA GLY A 43 -29.08 -40.09 50.20
C GLY A 43 -28.85 -40.04 51.71
N GLU A 44 -27.63 -39.70 52.18
CA GLU A 44 -27.29 -39.57 53.61
C GLU A 44 -27.99 -38.42 54.34
N LYS A 45 -28.63 -37.51 53.60
CA LYS A 45 -29.31 -36.31 54.12
C LYS A 45 -30.85 -36.39 54.02
N ASP A 46 -31.41 -37.57 53.74
CA ASP A 46 -32.86 -37.82 53.55
C ASP A 46 -33.51 -36.89 52.52
N LEU A 47 -32.76 -36.49 51.48
CA LEU A 47 -33.25 -35.65 50.40
C LEU A 47 -33.37 -36.46 49.10
N ASN A 48 -34.11 -37.57 49.16
CA ASN A 48 -34.46 -38.36 48.00
C ASN A 48 -35.98 -38.46 47.88
N GLU A 49 -36.56 -37.60 47.03
CA GLU A 49 -37.56 -37.94 46.00
C GLU A 49 -37.99 -36.63 45.29
N ASN A 50 -37.79 -36.57 43.97
CA ASN A 50 -38.30 -35.54 43.03
C ASN A 50 -37.66 -34.13 42.99
N LEU A 51 -36.33 -33.99 43.06
CA LEU A 51 -35.65 -32.73 42.70
C LEU A 51 -35.00 -32.80 41.31
N ASN A 52 -35.79 -32.48 40.29
CA ASN A 52 -35.31 -32.35 38.92
C ASN A 52 -34.49 -31.06 38.79
N LEU A 53 -33.18 -31.16 38.53
CA LEU A 53 -32.19 -30.07 38.55
C LEU A 53 -32.54 -28.88 37.63
N GLN A 54 -33.42 -29.07 36.64
CA GLN A 54 -33.95 -28.03 35.77
C GLN A 54 -34.94 -27.08 36.45
N THR A 55 -35.63 -27.50 37.52
CA THR A 55 -36.59 -26.62 38.24
C THR A 55 -35.91 -25.63 39.18
N LEU A 56 -34.64 -25.87 39.56
CA LEU A 56 -33.84 -24.95 40.36
C LEU A 56 -33.37 -23.70 39.60
N ILE A 57 -33.40 -23.72 38.26
CA ILE A 57 -32.82 -22.68 37.41
C ILE A 57 -33.79 -21.53 37.11
N ASN A 58 -35.11 -21.74 37.24
CA ASN A 58 -36.09 -20.82 36.63
C ASN A 58 -37.08 -20.09 37.56
N ILE A 59 -36.96 -20.12 38.89
CA ILE A 59 -37.90 -19.39 39.77
C ILE A 59 -37.15 -18.70 40.92
N GLY A 60 -37.49 -17.43 41.18
CA GLY A 60 -36.85 -16.52 42.14
C GLY A 60 -36.87 -16.98 43.60
N LEU A 61 -36.07 -16.31 44.44
CA LEU A 61 -35.91 -16.65 45.87
C LEU A 61 -37.19 -16.35 46.67
N THR A 62 -37.84 -17.39 47.19
CA THR A 62 -38.85 -17.31 48.26
C THR A 62 -38.21 -17.45 49.65
N ASP A 63 -38.91 -16.97 50.69
CA ASP A 63 -38.46 -16.91 52.10
C ASP A 63 -37.99 -18.26 52.70
N GLU A 64 -38.42 -19.38 52.15
CA GLU A 64 -37.96 -20.71 52.58
C GLU A 64 -36.49 -20.98 52.23
N ARG A 65 -35.96 -20.37 51.15
CA ARG A 65 -34.55 -20.53 50.76
C ARG A 65 -33.61 -19.63 51.56
N VAL A 66 -34.11 -18.56 52.18
CA VAL A 66 -33.37 -17.78 53.18
C VAL A 66 -33.22 -18.57 54.48
N ARG A 67 -34.18 -19.42 54.85
CA ARG A 67 -33.99 -20.39 55.96
C ARG A 67 -32.89 -21.40 55.64
N PHE A 68 -32.79 -21.88 54.40
CA PHE A 68 -31.71 -22.76 53.95
C PHE A 68 -30.33 -22.07 54.00
N LEU A 69 -30.24 -20.79 53.63
CA LEU A 69 -29.00 -20.02 53.76
C LEU A 69 -28.64 -19.70 55.22
N LYS A 70 -29.64 -19.54 56.10
CA LYS A 70 -29.42 -19.44 57.56
C LYS A 70 -28.92 -20.75 58.19
N THR A 71 -29.28 -21.92 57.65
CA THR A 71 -28.72 -23.21 58.11
C THR A 71 -27.25 -23.43 57.74
N VAL A 72 -26.69 -22.62 56.84
CA VAL A 72 -25.27 -22.65 56.44
C VAL A 72 -24.40 -21.69 57.29
N ASN A 73 -24.95 -21.13 58.37
CA ASN A 73 -24.23 -20.35 59.38
C ASN A 73 -23.49 -19.11 58.82
N LEU A 74 -24.08 -18.46 57.82
CA LEU A 74 -23.60 -17.17 57.29
C LEU A 74 -24.06 -16.01 58.20
N ASN A 75 -23.14 -15.09 58.50
CA ASN A 75 -23.37 -13.97 59.39
C ASN A 75 -24.46 -13.01 58.85
N LYS A 76 -25.32 -12.49 59.74
CA LYS A 76 -26.58 -11.79 59.42
C LYS A 76 -26.38 -10.59 58.48
N ASN A 77 -25.29 -9.83 58.68
CA ASN A 77 -24.92 -8.69 57.85
C ASN A 77 -24.62 -9.04 56.38
N TYR A 78 -24.17 -10.27 56.09
CA TYR A 78 -23.88 -10.68 54.71
C TYR A 78 -25.14 -11.11 53.96
N ILE A 79 -26.15 -11.60 54.68
CA ILE A 79 -27.47 -11.91 54.13
C ILE A 79 -28.18 -10.60 53.79
N ASP A 80 -28.11 -9.59 54.67
CA ASP A 80 -28.72 -8.28 54.45
C ASP A 80 -28.07 -7.54 53.25
N ASN A 81 -26.75 -7.60 53.09
CA ASN A 81 -26.05 -7.03 51.92
C ASN A 81 -26.44 -7.69 50.59
N LEU A 82 -26.65 -9.00 50.58
CA LEU A 82 -27.13 -9.73 49.40
C LEU A 82 -28.59 -9.38 49.09
N GLN A 83 -29.40 -9.17 50.13
CA GLN A 83 -30.79 -8.75 50.00
C GLN A 83 -30.89 -7.32 49.45
N ASP A 84 -30.02 -6.41 49.88
CA ASP A 84 -29.93 -5.03 49.39
C ASP A 84 -29.46 -4.94 47.92
N LEU A 85 -28.44 -5.72 47.55
CA LEU A 85 -27.98 -5.84 46.16
C LEU A 85 -29.08 -6.38 45.22
N TRP A 86 -29.90 -7.29 45.73
CA TRP A 86 -30.99 -7.87 44.95
C TRP A 86 -32.23 -6.94 44.89
N GLN A 87 -32.51 -6.19 45.95
CA GLN A 87 -33.51 -5.11 45.95
C GLN A 87 -33.12 -3.95 45.02
N ALA A 88 -31.82 -3.63 44.93
CA ALA A 88 -31.30 -2.67 43.97
C ALA A 88 -31.55 -3.12 42.51
N LYS A 89 -31.40 -4.43 42.22
CA LYS A 89 -31.74 -5.03 40.92
C LYS A 89 -33.25 -4.94 40.61
N ILE A 90 -34.13 -5.14 41.59
CA ILE A 90 -35.59 -5.00 41.38
C ILE A 90 -35.98 -3.54 41.14
N LYS A 91 -35.40 -2.59 41.87
CA LYS A 91 -35.64 -1.14 41.65
C LYS A 91 -35.26 -0.70 40.24
N VAL A 92 -34.12 -1.18 39.73
CA VAL A 92 -33.65 -0.89 38.36
C VAL A 92 -34.58 -1.50 37.28
N ASN A 93 -35.21 -2.64 37.56
CA ASN A 93 -36.20 -3.22 36.63
C ASN A 93 -37.55 -2.50 36.70
N LYS A 94 -38.04 -2.09 37.88
CA LYS A 94 -39.29 -1.32 38.01
C LYS A 94 -39.24 0.07 37.36
N SER A 95 -38.07 0.72 37.35
CA SER A 95 -37.89 2.01 36.66
C SER A 95 -37.92 1.89 35.14
N ASN A 96 -37.62 0.72 34.58
CA ASN A 96 -37.69 0.48 33.14
C ASN A 96 -39.12 0.16 32.66
N ASP A 97 -39.94 -0.52 33.46
CA ASP A 97 -41.33 -0.81 33.09
C ASP A 97 -42.25 0.42 33.15
N SER A 98 -41.92 1.44 33.98
CA SER A 98 -42.65 2.72 34.00
C SER A 98 -42.35 3.64 32.82
N ILE A 99 -41.23 3.44 32.12
CA ILE A 99 -40.80 4.25 30.96
C ILE A 99 -41.32 3.65 29.64
N ILE A 100 -41.64 2.36 29.62
CA ILE A 100 -42.14 1.64 28.43
C ILE A 100 -43.66 1.78 28.26
N ASN A 101 -44.42 2.13 29.31
CA ASN A 101 -45.89 2.21 29.24
C ASN A 101 -46.49 3.62 29.04
N ASN A 102 -45.69 4.69 28.91
CA ASN A 102 -46.21 6.06 28.74
C ASN A 102 -45.55 6.81 27.56
N SER A 103 -45.77 6.35 26.33
CA SER A 103 -45.49 7.15 25.13
C SER A 103 -46.50 6.93 24.00
N THR A 104 -47.74 7.36 24.26
CA THR A 104 -48.62 7.88 23.19
C THR A 104 -49.29 9.17 23.70
N SER A 105 -49.37 10.17 22.80
CA SER A 105 -50.02 11.50 22.88
C SER A 105 -49.24 12.72 23.45
N ASP A 106 -49.06 13.68 22.52
CA ASP A 106 -49.20 15.13 22.61
C ASP A 106 -48.15 16.10 23.22
N SER A 107 -47.70 16.99 22.32
CA SER A 107 -47.47 18.45 22.42
C SER A 107 -46.43 19.08 23.37
N LEU A 108 -45.55 19.86 22.74
CA LEU A 108 -44.87 21.11 23.15
C LEU A 108 -44.18 21.26 24.53
N SER A 109 -42.95 21.76 24.42
CA SER A 109 -42.23 22.73 25.28
C SER A 109 -41.03 22.25 26.12
N SER A 110 -39.97 23.04 25.96
CA SER A 110 -38.69 23.18 26.67
C SER A 110 -38.46 22.45 28.01
N SER A 111 -37.31 21.76 28.12
CA SER A 111 -36.18 22.08 29.03
C SER A 111 -35.40 20.83 29.51
N GLY A 112 -34.08 20.96 29.63
CA GLY A 112 -33.27 20.22 30.63
C GLY A 112 -32.67 18.87 30.21
N HIS A 113 -31.34 18.84 30.05
CA HIS A 113 -30.50 17.66 29.91
C HIS A 113 -30.58 16.66 31.10
N ALA A 114 -30.54 15.36 30.79
CA ALA A 114 -29.88 14.34 31.62
C ALA A 114 -29.51 13.10 30.76
N GLN A 115 -28.29 13.07 30.21
CA GLN A 115 -27.70 11.84 29.63
C GLN A 115 -27.07 11.01 30.75
N LEU A 116 -27.53 9.76 30.92
CA LEU A 116 -27.00 8.79 31.88
C LEU A 116 -26.07 7.78 31.20
N SER A 117 -25.04 7.33 31.94
CA SER A 117 -23.82 6.68 31.47
C SER A 117 -23.91 5.18 31.11
N SER A 118 -22.96 4.76 30.26
CA SER A 118 -22.71 3.41 29.74
C SER A 118 -22.39 2.32 30.79
N ASN A 119 -22.36 2.66 32.08
CA ASN A 119 -21.97 1.74 33.16
C ASN A 119 -23.08 0.77 33.60
N SER A 120 -24.35 0.98 33.22
CA SER A 120 -25.45 0.11 33.68
C SER A 120 -25.59 -1.20 32.87
N ILE A 121 -25.10 -1.22 31.62
CA ILE A 121 -25.17 -2.40 30.74
C ILE A 121 -24.06 -3.40 31.11
N TYR A 122 -22.91 -2.92 31.55
CA TYR A 122 -21.76 -3.75 31.94
C TYR A 122 -22.06 -4.60 33.18
N LEU A 123 -22.67 -4.00 34.20
CA LEU A 123 -23.14 -4.69 35.42
C LEU A 123 -24.21 -5.77 35.13
N LYS A 124 -24.98 -5.62 34.04
CA LYS A 124 -26.02 -6.57 33.62
C LYS A 124 -25.44 -7.87 33.04
N ARG A 125 -24.26 -7.82 32.41
CA ARG A 125 -23.60 -8.98 31.77
C ARG A 125 -22.71 -9.77 32.72
N VAL A 126 -22.03 -9.10 33.64
CA VAL A 126 -21.00 -9.71 34.52
C VAL A 126 -21.60 -10.72 35.51
N LEU A 127 -22.86 -10.57 35.95
CA LEU A 127 -23.35 -11.24 37.16
C LEU A 127 -24.20 -12.52 36.97
N SER A 128 -24.35 -13.09 35.76
CA SER A 128 -25.35 -14.18 35.56
C SER A 128 -24.83 -15.59 35.34
N LYS A 129 -23.59 -15.81 34.89
CA LYS A 129 -23.05 -17.17 34.62
C LYS A 129 -21.74 -17.50 35.36
N PRO A 130 -20.74 -16.60 35.44
CA PRO A 130 -19.47 -16.91 36.11
C PRO A 130 -19.64 -17.11 37.62
N LEU A 131 -20.49 -16.30 38.26
CA LEU A 131 -20.74 -16.38 39.70
C LEU A 131 -21.38 -17.72 40.13
N ILE A 132 -22.24 -18.29 39.29
CA ILE A 132 -22.85 -19.61 39.55
C ILE A 132 -21.82 -20.74 39.42
N GLN A 133 -20.90 -20.63 38.45
CA GLN A 133 -19.79 -21.57 38.29
C GLN A 133 -18.84 -21.52 39.48
N ALA A 134 -18.48 -20.32 39.93
CA ALA A 134 -17.62 -20.11 41.10
C ALA A 134 -18.27 -20.64 42.38
N LEU A 135 -19.57 -20.40 42.57
CA LEU A 135 -20.32 -20.93 43.70
C LEU A 135 -20.40 -22.47 43.67
N ARG A 136 -20.54 -23.10 42.50
CA ARG A 136 -20.44 -24.56 42.36
C ARG A 136 -19.08 -25.10 42.77
N GLU A 137 -17.99 -24.44 42.38
CA GLU A 137 -16.64 -24.86 42.76
C GLU A 137 -16.34 -24.63 44.25
N ILE A 138 -16.83 -23.53 44.83
CA ILE A 138 -16.71 -23.26 46.27
C ILE A 138 -17.47 -24.31 47.09
N ILE A 139 -18.68 -24.69 46.64
CA ILE A 139 -19.47 -25.74 47.28
C ILE A 139 -18.78 -27.10 47.14
N ALA A 140 -18.19 -27.41 45.99
CA ALA A 140 -17.49 -28.67 45.74
C ALA A 140 -16.17 -28.79 46.51
N LYS A 141 -15.39 -27.70 46.60
CA LYS A 141 -14.02 -27.71 47.15
C LYS A 141 -13.91 -27.27 48.60
N LYS A 142 -14.97 -26.65 49.17
CA LYS A 142 -15.01 -26.08 50.54
C LYS A 142 -13.71 -25.36 50.94
N PRO A 143 -13.30 -24.31 50.21
CA PRO A 143 -12.09 -23.56 50.54
C PRO A 143 -12.22 -22.91 51.92
N VAL A 144 -11.08 -22.76 52.61
CA VAL A 144 -11.00 -22.22 53.99
C VAL A 144 -11.59 -20.82 54.07
N ASP A 145 -11.33 -19.97 53.06
CA ASP A 145 -11.98 -18.65 52.90
C ASP A 145 -12.68 -18.52 51.53
N PRO A 146 -14.01 -18.72 51.48
CA PRO A 146 -14.78 -18.71 50.23
C PRO A 146 -14.73 -17.37 49.48
N ILE A 147 -14.58 -16.26 50.19
CA ILE A 147 -14.58 -14.91 49.61
C ILE A 147 -13.23 -14.61 48.95
N GLU A 148 -12.13 -15.00 49.58
CA GLU A 148 -10.79 -14.86 48.99
C GLU A 148 -10.65 -15.79 47.78
N TYR A 149 -11.18 -17.01 47.87
CA TYR A 149 -11.25 -17.93 46.73
C TYR A 149 -12.08 -17.36 45.57
N LEU A 150 -13.27 -16.80 45.87
CA LEU A 150 -14.11 -16.15 44.86
C LEU A 150 -13.41 -14.94 44.24
N GLY A 151 -12.71 -14.14 45.05
CA GLY A 151 -11.91 -13.00 44.60
C GLY A 151 -10.78 -13.43 43.66
N HIS A 152 -9.99 -14.43 44.05
CA HIS A 152 -8.93 -14.99 43.20
C HIS A 152 -9.47 -15.65 41.93
N TRP A 153 -10.62 -16.32 42.03
CA TRP A 153 -11.29 -16.95 40.89
C TRP A 153 -11.79 -15.91 39.88
N LEU A 154 -12.43 -14.84 40.36
CA LEU A 154 -12.88 -13.72 39.51
C LEU A 154 -11.69 -12.98 38.89
N LEU A 155 -10.63 -12.72 39.66
CA LEU A 155 -9.40 -12.09 39.15
C LEU A 155 -8.74 -12.94 38.05
N ASN A 156 -8.66 -14.26 38.22
CA ASN A 156 -8.12 -15.15 37.19
C ASN A 156 -9.06 -15.35 36.00
N TYR A 157 -10.37 -15.25 36.20
CA TYR A 157 -11.36 -15.27 35.10
C TYR A 157 -11.25 -13.99 34.26
N ASP A 158 -11.13 -12.82 34.90
CA ASP A 158 -10.89 -11.54 34.23
C ASP A 158 -9.52 -11.53 33.52
N PHE A 159 -8.46 -12.06 34.14
CA PHE A 159 -7.15 -12.17 33.47
C PHE A 159 -7.16 -13.08 32.24
N LYS A 160 -7.98 -14.15 32.24
CA LYS A 160 -8.18 -15.00 31.06
C LYS A 160 -8.99 -14.30 29.96
N MET A 161 -9.97 -13.46 30.32
CA MET A 161 -10.70 -12.62 29.36
C MET A 161 -9.78 -11.54 28.77
N ILE A 162 -9.00 -10.85 29.61
CA ILE A 162 -8.04 -9.82 29.18
C ILE A 162 -6.96 -10.44 28.29
N ALA A 163 -6.42 -11.62 28.63
CA ALA A 163 -5.43 -12.29 27.79
C ALA A 163 -6.00 -12.82 26.45
N SER A 164 -7.32 -13.05 26.36
CA SER A 164 -7.97 -13.42 25.09
C SER A 164 -8.45 -12.22 24.26
N GLU A 165 -8.50 -11.01 24.82
CA GLU A 165 -9.03 -9.80 24.17
C GLU A 165 -8.00 -8.69 23.89
N VAL A 166 -6.72 -8.81 24.25
CA VAL A 166 -5.65 -7.88 23.75
C VAL A 166 -5.19 -8.27 22.34
N GLY A 167 -6.15 -8.38 21.42
CA GLY A 167 -5.88 -8.77 20.04
C GLY A 167 -6.99 -8.50 19.04
N SER A 168 -7.83 -7.48 19.23
CA SER A 168 -8.60 -6.79 18.17
C SER A 168 -9.63 -5.86 18.81
N THR A 169 -9.53 -4.56 18.55
CA THR A 169 -10.59 -3.60 18.83
C THR A 169 -11.54 -3.57 17.63
N ASN A 170 -12.79 -4.04 17.80
CA ASN A 170 -14.02 -3.47 17.23
C ASN A 170 -15.23 -4.27 17.75
N THR A 171 -16.14 -3.61 18.47
CA THR A 171 -17.36 -4.20 19.05
C THR A 171 -18.59 -3.79 18.25
N GLU A 172 -19.29 -4.76 17.65
CA GLU A 172 -20.73 -4.66 17.34
C GLU A 172 -21.50 -5.86 17.92
N PRO A 173 -22.79 -5.70 18.28
CA PRO A 173 -23.54 -6.67 19.08
C PRO A 173 -24.09 -7.84 18.26
N VAL A 174 -23.66 -9.06 18.58
CA VAL A 174 -24.19 -10.31 18.02
C VAL A 174 -25.61 -10.61 18.56
N HIS A 175 -26.61 -10.60 17.68
CA HIS A 175 -27.90 -11.25 17.90
C HIS A 175 -27.75 -12.77 17.72
N ILE A 176 -27.79 -13.52 18.82
CA ILE A 176 -27.82 -14.99 18.79
C ILE A 176 -29.28 -15.45 18.67
N ARG A 177 -29.67 -15.95 17.50
CA ARG A 177 -30.89 -16.74 17.32
C ARG A 177 -30.51 -18.21 17.52
N ILE A 178 -30.94 -18.79 18.63
CA ILE A 178 -30.79 -20.24 18.90
C ILE A 178 -31.95 -20.94 18.19
N THR A 179 -31.66 -21.83 17.24
CA THR A 179 -32.63 -22.84 16.79
C THR A 179 -31.99 -24.21 16.91
N SER A 180 -32.50 -25.00 17.85
CA SER A 180 -32.25 -26.44 17.94
C SER A 180 -33.44 -27.23 17.39
N GLU A 181 -33.10 -28.43 16.92
CA GLU A 181 -33.92 -29.64 16.77
C GLU A 181 -34.60 -29.98 15.42
N LYS A 182 -34.44 -31.28 15.12
CA LYS A 182 -34.86 -32.04 13.94
C LYS A 182 -36.27 -32.59 14.13
N ALA A 183 -37.13 -32.50 13.12
CA ALA A 183 -38.04 -33.57 12.67
C ALA A 183 -38.79 -33.15 11.37
N PRO A 184 -39.27 -34.10 10.53
CA PRO A 184 -39.68 -33.83 9.14
C PRO A 184 -41.20 -33.78 8.90
N LEU A 185 -41.56 -33.36 7.67
CA LEU A 185 -42.86 -33.49 6.95
C LEU A 185 -44.03 -32.56 7.37
N ILE A 186 -44.46 -31.71 6.44
CA ILE A 186 -45.83 -31.65 5.86
C ILE A 186 -45.89 -30.61 4.73
N ASN A 187 -46.49 -31.03 3.61
CA ASN A 187 -46.84 -30.25 2.41
C ASN A 187 -47.78 -29.07 2.70
N GLY A 188 -47.67 -27.99 1.92
CA GLY A 188 -48.69 -26.94 1.88
C GLY A 188 -48.39 -25.80 0.92
N ARG A 189 -49.10 -25.79 -0.20
CA ARG A 189 -49.15 -24.78 -1.27
C ARG A 189 -49.16 -23.32 -0.78
N ASN A 190 -48.48 -22.42 -1.50
CA ASN A 190 -49.15 -21.36 -2.27
C ASN A 190 -48.17 -20.52 -3.09
N MET A 191 -48.22 -20.76 -4.40
CA MET A 191 -47.49 -20.12 -5.48
C MET A 191 -48.34 -18.98 -6.06
N LEU A 192 -48.67 -17.92 -5.31
CA LEU A 192 -49.47 -16.80 -5.88
C LEU A 192 -49.45 -15.47 -5.10
N GLN A 193 -48.36 -15.15 -4.41
CA GLN A 193 -48.17 -13.83 -3.77
C GLN A 193 -46.85 -13.12 -4.14
N ARG A 194 -46.10 -13.64 -5.12
CA ARG A 194 -44.83 -13.04 -5.59
C ARG A 194 -44.94 -12.17 -6.85
N LEU A 195 -46.13 -12.02 -7.43
CA LEU A 195 -46.32 -11.32 -8.71
C LEU A 195 -46.68 -9.82 -8.58
N SER A 196 -46.86 -9.27 -7.37
CA SER A 196 -47.23 -7.85 -7.22
C SER A 196 -46.07 -6.89 -6.89
N ASN A 197 -44.83 -7.39 -6.75
CA ASN A 197 -43.66 -6.54 -6.46
C ASN A 197 -42.74 -6.31 -7.68
N ILE A 198 -43.17 -6.70 -8.89
CA ILE A 198 -42.39 -6.55 -10.14
C ILE A 198 -42.40 -5.10 -10.68
N PHE A 199 -43.28 -4.22 -10.19
CA PHE A 199 -43.38 -2.83 -10.67
C PHE A 199 -43.35 -1.80 -9.53
N LYS A 200 -42.26 -1.75 -8.76
CA LYS A 200 -41.88 -0.54 -8.01
C LYS A 200 -40.43 -0.17 -8.27
N ILE A 201 -40.27 0.79 -9.18
CA ILE A 201 -39.05 1.57 -9.41
C ILE A 201 -38.82 2.43 -8.17
N GLY A 202 -37.80 2.08 -7.38
CA GLY A 202 -37.29 2.89 -6.28
C GLY A 202 -35.85 3.30 -6.59
N ARG A 203 -35.62 4.59 -6.81
CA ARG A 203 -34.28 5.20 -6.84
C ARG A 203 -33.62 5.00 -5.47
N THR A 204 -32.48 4.32 -5.44
CA THR A 204 -31.58 4.34 -4.28
C THR A 204 -30.59 5.50 -4.44
N SER A 205 -30.65 6.45 -3.52
CA SER A 205 -29.67 7.52 -3.34
C SER A 205 -28.33 6.93 -2.90
N HIS A 206 -27.27 7.25 -3.65
CA HIS A 206 -25.89 7.01 -3.23
C HIS A 206 -25.55 7.92 -2.05
N SER A 207 -25.08 7.34 -0.95
CA SER A 207 -24.26 8.03 0.03
C SER A 207 -22.79 7.81 -0.36
N ASP A 208 -22.11 8.88 -0.76
CA ASP A 208 -20.66 8.92 -0.82
C ASP A 208 -20.13 8.78 0.62
N GLY A 209 -19.36 7.72 0.86
CA GLY A 209 -18.68 7.45 2.12
C GLY A 209 -17.36 6.76 1.81
N ASP A 210 -16.27 7.41 2.22
CA ASP A 210 -14.89 7.06 1.93
C ASP A 210 -14.52 5.62 2.31
N GLY A 211 -14.00 4.87 1.33
CA GLY A 211 -12.60 4.47 1.36
C GLY A 211 -12.09 3.56 2.49
N TYR A 212 -12.84 2.55 2.92
CA TYR A 212 -12.25 1.37 3.56
C TYR A 212 -13.06 0.10 3.22
N VAL A 213 -12.49 -0.78 2.39
CA VAL A 213 -12.95 -2.17 2.35
C VAL A 213 -12.19 -2.86 3.48
N GLU A 214 -12.78 -2.83 4.67
CA GLU A 214 -12.39 -3.73 5.76
C GLU A 214 -12.40 -5.16 5.19
N PHE A 215 -11.35 -5.94 5.47
CA PHE A 215 -11.34 -7.38 5.19
C PHE A 215 -12.70 -7.94 5.59
N GLY A 216 -13.48 -8.34 4.59
CA GLY A 216 -14.92 -8.47 4.72
C GLY A 216 -15.30 -9.23 5.99
N ASN A 217 -16.21 -8.62 6.75
CA ASN A 217 -17.09 -9.30 7.68
C ASN A 217 -17.41 -10.69 7.09
N LEU A 218 -17.06 -11.75 7.82
CA LEU A 218 -17.34 -13.16 7.48
C LEU A 218 -18.86 -13.43 7.58
N GLY A 219 -19.66 -12.67 6.83
CA GLY A 219 -20.96 -13.10 6.36
C GLY A 219 -20.70 -14.20 5.36
N MET A 220 -20.95 -15.44 5.75
CA MET A 220 -20.87 -16.60 4.91
C MET A 220 -21.98 -16.52 3.85
N ASP A 221 -21.78 -15.70 2.83
CA ASP A 221 -22.65 -15.67 1.67
C ASP A 221 -22.51 -17.02 0.95
N ASN A 222 -23.64 -17.71 0.80
CA ASN A 222 -23.81 -19.00 0.13
C ASN A 222 -23.49 -18.95 -1.41
N THR A 223 -22.60 -18.07 -1.86
CA THR A 223 -22.32 -17.81 -3.29
C THR A 223 -21.21 -18.73 -3.85
N ARG A 224 -20.22 -19.13 -3.05
CA ARG A 224 -19.11 -20.00 -3.49
C ARG A 224 -19.53 -21.47 -3.53
N THR A 225 -19.78 -22.00 -4.73
CA THR A 225 -20.34 -23.35 -4.91
C THR A 225 -19.40 -24.35 -5.59
N LEU A 226 -18.35 -23.90 -6.28
CA LEU A 226 -17.54 -24.75 -7.16
C LEU A 226 -16.36 -25.42 -6.43
N GLY A 227 -16.13 -26.70 -6.75
CA GLY A 227 -14.97 -27.49 -6.29
C GLY A 227 -13.81 -27.51 -7.30
N THR A 228 -12.72 -28.19 -6.96
CA THR A 228 -11.49 -28.27 -7.79
C THR A 228 -11.73 -28.82 -9.19
N PHE A 229 -12.51 -29.89 -9.32
CA PHE A 229 -12.70 -30.56 -10.61
C PHE A 229 -13.53 -29.73 -11.59
N ALA A 230 -14.75 -29.36 -11.19
CA ALA A 230 -15.66 -28.60 -12.04
C ALA A 230 -15.26 -27.12 -12.21
N GLY A 231 -14.64 -26.52 -11.19
CA GLY A 231 -14.32 -25.09 -11.19
C GLY A 231 -12.92 -24.73 -11.69
N VAL A 232 -11.97 -25.68 -11.73
CA VAL A 232 -10.58 -25.41 -12.14
C VAL A 232 -10.10 -26.42 -13.17
N PHE A 233 -10.08 -27.71 -12.85
CA PHE A 233 -9.53 -28.73 -13.75
C PHE A 233 -10.24 -28.74 -15.11
N SER A 234 -11.57 -28.88 -15.13
CA SER A 234 -12.33 -28.98 -16.38
C SER A 234 -12.23 -27.72 -17.26
N PRO A 235 -12.42 -26.49 -16.74
CA PRO A 235 -12.21 -25.28 -17.53
C PRO A 235 -10.78 -25.11 -18.06
N VAL A 236 -9.76 -25.44 -17.26
CA VAL A 236 -8.34 -25.35 -17.71
C VAL A 236 -8.05 -26.38 -18.79
N THR A 237 -8.45 -27.65 -18.58
CA THR A 237 -8.26 -28.71 -19.57
C THR A 237 -8.98 -28.40 -20.88
N LEU A 238 -10.21 -27.89 -20.84
CA LEU A 238 -10.95 -27.51 -22.05
C LEU A 238 -10.38 -26.27 -22.73
N SER A 239 -9.81 -25.33 -21.97
CA SER A 239 -9.13 -24.18 -22.57
C SER A 239 -7.83 -24.58 -23.28
N MET A 240 -7.13 -25.59 -22.76
CA MET A 240 -5.93 -26.15 -23.39
C MET A 240 -6.29 -27.08 -24.55
N PHE A 241 -7.28 -27.97 -24.39
CA PHE A 241 -7.87 -28.77 -25.48
C PHE A 241 -8.74 -27.89 -26.38
N SER A 242 -8.08 -27.00 -27.11
CA SER A 242 -8.66 -26.15 -28.15
C SER A 242 -8.51 -26.82 -29.52
N ALA A 243 -8.54 -26.03 -30.60
CA ALA A 243 -8.40 -26.48 -32.00
C ALA A 243 -7.12 -27.30 -32.26
N LEU A 244 -6.09 -27.18 -31.41
CA LEU A 244 -4.82 -27.86 -31.59
C LEU A 244 -4.94 -29.38 -31.60
N VAL A 245 -5.73 -29.95 -30.69
CA VAL A 245 -5.80 -31.41 -30.48
C VAL A 245 -6.22 -32.14 -31.75
N PHE A 246 -7.25 -31.64 -32.45
CA PHE A 246 -7.88 -32.36 -33.55
C PHE A 246 -7.53 -31.80 -34.94
N ILE A 247 -7.21 -30.50 -35.06
CA ILE A 247 -6.95 -29.85 -36.37
C ILE A 247 -5.44 -29.66 -36.60
N ARG A 248 -4.69 -29.18 -35.61
CA ARG A 248 -3.31 -28.70 -35.84
C ARG A 248 -2.22 -29.70 -35.46
N MET A 249 -2.57 -30.82 -34.84
CA MET A 249 -1.59 -31.82 -34.43
C MET A 249 -0.81 -32.42 -35.62
N GLY A 250 -1.50 -32.69 -36.73
CA GLY A 250 -0.86 -33.19 -37.95
C GLY A 250 0.06 -32.15 -38.60
N TYR A 251 -0.38 -30.89 -38.64
CA TYR A 251 0.44 -29.77 -39.13
C TYR A 251 1.76 -29.64 -38.36
N ILE A 252 1.73 -29.76 -37.02
CA ILE A 252 2.93 -29.64 -36.17
C ILE A 252 3.88 -30.81 -36.43
N VAL A 253 3.40 -32.05 -36.33
CA VAL A 253 4.23 -33.25 -36.49
C VAL A 253 4.75 -33.39 -37.93
N GLY A 254 3.94 -33.03 -38.93
CA GLY A 254 4.30 -33.10 -40.35
C GLY A 254 5.40 -32.13 -40.75
N ASN A 255 5.43 -30.91 -40.19
CA ASN A 255 6.45 -29.90 -40.51
C ASN A 255 7.67 -29.99 -39.58
N ALA A 256 7.46 -30.03 -38.27
CA ALA A 256 8.57 -30.05 -37.31
C ALA A 256 9.20 -31.44 -37.15
N GLY A 257 8.47 -32.51 -37.49
CA GLY A 257 8.88 -33.88 -37.16
C GLY A 257 8.69 -34.19 -35.68
N LEU A 258 8.75 -35.47 -35.31
CA LEU A 258 8.46 -35.91 -33.94
C LEU A 258 9.44 -35.32 -32.93
N PHE A 259 10.76 -35.35 -33.18
CA PHE A 259 11.74 -34.88 -32.20
C PHE A 259 11.59 -33.40 -31.86
N VAL A 260 11.47 -32.55 -32.88
CA VAL A 260 11.32 -31.11 -32.67
C VAL A 260 9.97 -30.82 -32.03
N THR A 261 8.90 -31.54 -32.40
CA THR A 261 7.58 -31.41 -31.74
C THR A 261 7.64 -31.72 -30.24
N LEU A 262 8.32 -32.79 -29.85
CA LEU A 262 8.50 -33.14 -28.43
C LEU A 262 9.31 -32.07 -27.68
N ILE A 263 10.38 -31.54 -28.29
CA ILE A 263 11.17 -30.44 -27.74
C ILE A 263 10.30 -29.18 -27.57
N GLN A 264 9.49 -28.83 -28.58
CA GLN A 264 8.58 -27.69 -28.50
C GLN A 264 7.56 -27.84 -27.37
N PHE A 265 7.00 -29.04 -27.16
CA PHE A 265 6.14 -29.31 -26.00
C PHE A 265 6.89 -29.18 -24.68
N ILE A 266 8.12 -29.70 -24.56
CA ILE A 266 8.93 -29.56 -23.35
C ILE A 266 9.19 -28.07 -23.03
N ILE A 267 9.56 -27.28 -24.04
CA ILE A 267 9.79 -25.83 -23.89
C ILE A 267 8.48 -25.13 -23.46
N ALA A 268 7.39 -25.38 -24.17
CA ALA A 268 6.10 -24.73 -23.90
C ALA A 268 5.57 -25.09 -22.51
N TYR A 269 5.52 -26.37 -22.16
CA TYR A 269 5.06 -26.83 -20.85
C TYR A 269 6.02 -26.47 -19.72
N GLY A 270 7.33 -26.35 -19.99
CA GLY A 270 8.30 -25.80 -19.02
C GLY A 270 7.97 -24.36 -18.65
N ILE A 271 7.73 -23.51 -19.66
CA ILE A 271 7.30 -22.11 -19.45
C ILE A 271 5.98 -22.04 -18.67
N LEU A 272 5.01 -22.88 -19.04
CA LEU A 272 3.71 -22.94 -18.36
C LEU A 272 3.87 -23.40 -16.92
N LEU A 273 4.68 -24.41 -16.63
CA LEU A 273 4.88 -24.93 -15.27
C LEU A 273 5.46 -23.87 -14.33
N PHE A 274 6.47 -23.12 -14.77
CA PHE A 274 7.02 -22.02 -13.98
C PHE A 274 6.02 -20.88 -13.78
N THR A 275 5.22 -20.58 -14.80
CA THR A 275 4.16 -19.56 -14.69
C THR A 275 3.04 -20.03 -13.75
N VAL A 276 2.64 -21.31 -13.82
CA VAL A 276 1.68 -21.92 -12.89
C VAL A 276 2.22 -21.88 -11.46
N ALA A 277 3.51 -22.12 -11.23
CA ALA A 277 4.10 -21.98 -9.89
C ALA A 277 3.93 -20.55 -9.33
N SER A 278 4.14 -19.53 -10.16
CA SER A 278 3.87 -18.12 -9.80
C SER A 278 2.38 -17.85 -9.52
N VAL A 279 1.47 -18.35 -10.36
CA VAL A 279 0.01 -18.24 -10.12
C VAL A 279 -0.40 -18.94 -8.82
N CYS A 280 0.15 -20.12 -8.55
CA CYS A 280 -0.07 -20.86 -7.30
C CYS A 280 0.42 -20.08 -6.09
N ALA A 281 1.61 -19.46 -6.17
CA ALA A 281 2.14 -18.61 -5.10
C ALA A 281 1.22 -17.43 -4.79
N ILE A 282 0.73 -16.73 -5.81
CA ILE A 282 -0.23 -15.62 -5.62
C ILE A 282 -1.54 -16.15 -5.03
N SER A 283 -2.08 -17.25 -5.55
CA SER A 283 -3.37 -17.80 -5.09
C SER A 283 -3.33 -18.37 -3.67
N THR A 284 -2.14 -18.71 -3.16
CA THR A 284 -1.91 -19.16 -1.79
C THR A 284 -1.51 -18.03 -0.84
N ASN A 285 -1.35 -16.81 -1.36
CA ASN A 285 -0.99 -15.64 -0.57
C ASN A 285 -2.24 -14.94 -0.02
N GLY A 286 -2.66 -15.34 1.19
CA GLY A 286 -3.79 -14.72 1.90
C GLY A 286 -5.18 -15.13 1.38
N ALA A 287 -6.20 -14.35 1.72
CA ALA A 287 -7.58 -14.60 1.31
C ALA A 287 -7.80 -14.13 -0.13
N VAL A 288 -7.97 -15.07 -1.07
CA VAL A 288 -8.32 -14.74 -2.46
C VAL A 288 -9.80 -14.35 -2.54
N GLU A 289 -10.08 -13.08 -2.85
CA GLU A 289 -11.43 -12.57 -3.08
C GLU A 289 -11.91 -12.78 -4.53
N GLY A 290 -13.20 -12.50 -4.77
CA GLY A 290 -13.88 -12.82 -6.02
C GLY A 290 -13.69 -11.83 -7.15
N GLY A 291 -12.48 -11.74 -7.69
CA GLY A 291 -12.15 -10.89 -8.85
C GLY A 291 -11.25 -11.53 -9.92
N GLY A 292 -11.07 -12.85 -9.88
CA GLY A 292 -10.32 -13.59 -10.91
C GLY A 292 -8.80 -13.41 -10.86
N ALA A 293 -8.11 -13.75 -11.96
CA ALA A 293 -6.66 -13.63 -12.08
C ALA A 293 -6.16 -12.18 -11.99
N TYR A 294 -6.93 -11.22 -12.51
CA TYR A 294 -6.60 -9.80 -12.41
C TYR A 294 -6.55 -9.32 -10.95
N PHE A 295 -7.57 -9.63 -10.15
CA PHE A 295 -7.60 -9.21 -8.74
C PHE A 295 -6.40 -9.76 -7.95
N MET A 296 -6.04 -11.02 -8.20
CA MET A 296 -4.85 -11.62 -7.62
C MET A 296 -3.56 -10.86 -7.98
N ILE A 297 -3.45 -10.34 -9.21
CA ILE A 297 -2.28 -9.59 -9.69
C ILE A 297 -2.33 -8.11 -9.26
N SER A 298 -3.49 -7.46 -9.28
CA SER A 298 -3.62 -6.02 -9.00
C SER A 298 -3.37 -5.70 -7.54
N ARG A 299 -3.78 -6.59 -6.63
CA ARG A 299 -3.55 -6.45 -5.19
C ARG A 299 -2.09 -6.69 -4.78
N THR A 300 -1.33 -7.37 -5.63
CA THR A 300 0.09 -7.60 -5.39
C THR A 300 0.97 -6.51 -6.01
N LEU A 301 0.68 -6.07 -7.24
CA LEU A 301 1.47 -5.07 -7.96
C LEU A 301 1.03 -3.62 -7.72
N GLY A 302 -0.17 -3.40 -7.20
CA GLY A 302 -0.81 -2.10 -7.14
C GLY A 302 -1.63 -1.77 -8.40
N PRO A 303 -2.41 -0.68 -8.36
CA PRO A 303 -3.44 -0.38 -9.36
C PRO A 303 -2.89 -0.04 -10.74
N GLU A 304 -1.73 0.61 -10.83
CA GLU A 304 -1.15 1.07 -12.11
C GLU A 304 -0.66 -0.12 -12.94
N PHE A 305 0.28 -0.89 -12.38
CA PHE A 305 0.80 -2.10 -13.02
C PHE A 305 -0.29 -3.16 -13.17
N GLY A 306 -1.07 -3.39 -12.11
CA GLY A 306 -2.18 -4.33 -12.13
C GLY A 306 -3.20 -3.99 -13.21
N GLY A 307 -3.61 -2.72 -13.32
CA GLY A 307 -4.56 -2.23 -14.32
C GLY A 307 -4.10 -2.44 -15.75
N SER A 308 -2.85 -2.12 -16.07
CA SER A 308 -2.29 -2.31 -17.42
C SER A 308 -2.20 -3.79 -17.79
N ILE A 309 -1.67 -4.62 -16.89
CA ILE A 309 -1.52 -6.07 -17.09
C ILE A 309 -2.91 -6.73 -17.21
N GLY A 310 -3.86 -6.32 -16.37
CA GLY A 310 -5.25 -6.76 -16.43
C GLY A 310 -5.93 -6.43 -17.75
N THR A 311 -5.69 -5.23 -18.29
CA THR A 311 -6.24 -4.80 -19.58
C THR A 311 -5.68 -5.62 -20.74
N LEU A 312 -4.38 -5.92 -20.72
CA LEU A 312 -3.77 -6.77 -21.74
C LEU A 312 -4.20 -8.24 -21.62
N PHE A 313 -4.39 -8.73 -20.41
CA PHE A 313 -4.94 -10.06 -20.17
C PHE A 313 -6.40 -10.16 -20.61
N PHE A 314 -7.19 -9.10 -20.39
CA PHE A 314 -8.54 -8.97 -20.95
C PHE A 314 -8.53 -9.05 -22.49
N LEU A 315 -7.63 -8.31 -23.13
CA LEU A 315 -7.47 -8.35 -24.59
C LEU A 315 -7.03 -9.74 -25.06
N ALA A 316 -6.10 -10.40 -24.37
CA ALA A 316 -5.67 -11.77 -24.68
C ALA A 316 -6.86 -12.74 -24.68
N ASN A 317 -7.73 -12.69 -23.67
CA ASN A 317 -8.92 -13.54 -23.61
C ASN A 317 -9.91 -13.24 -24.76
N ILE A 318 -10.06 -11.98 -25.18
CA ILE A 318 -10.88 -11.63 -26.36
C ILE A 318 -10.31 -12.26 -27.64
N VAL A 319 -9.01 -12.10 -27.89
CA VAL A 319 -8.36 -12.67 -29.08
C VAL A 319 -8.43 -14.20 -29.05
N SER A 320 -8.25 -14.80 -27.88
CA SER A 320 -8.37 -16.26 -27.68
C SER A 320 -9.78 -16.78 -27.94
N SER A 321 -10.81 -16.04 -27.52
CA SER A 321 -12.20 -16.38 -27.82
C SER A 321 -12.46 -16.35 -29.33
N ALA A 322 -11.98 -15.31 -30.02
CA ALA A 322 -12.10 -15.19 -31.47
C ALA A 322 -11.35 -16.32 -32.21
N LEU A 323 -10.16 -16.69 -31.75
CA LEU A 323 -9.39 -17.82 -32.27
C LEU A 323 -10.17 -19.13 -32.18
N CYS A 324 -10.72 -19.44 -31.01
CA CYS A 324 -11.44 -20.69 -30.79
C CYS A 324 -12.73 -20.75 -31.61
N ILE A 325 -13.45 -19.63 -31.73
CA ILE A 325 -14.65 -19.54 -32.58
C ILE A 325 -14.30 -19.70 -34.06
N SER A 326 -13.20 -19.09 -34.51
CA SER A 326 -12.70 -19.25 -35.89
C SER A 326 -12.33 -20.70 -36.18
N GLY A 327 -11.65 -21.38 -35.24
CA GLY A 327 -11.34 -22.81 -35.36
C GLY A 327 -12.58 -23.71 -35.35
N CYS A 328 -13.62 -23.33 -34.60
CA CYS A 328 -14.91 -24.01 -34.62
C CYS A 328 -15.60 -23.88 -35.99
N ALA A 329 -15.59 -22.68 -36.57
CA ALA A 329 -16.15 -22.42 -37.89
C ALA A 329 -15.34 -23.12 -39.02
N GLU A 330 -14.00 -23.14 -38.92
CA GLU A 330 -13.14 -23.91 -39.82
C GLU A 330 -13.50 -25.40 -39.76
N GLY A 331 -13.57 -25.97 -38.56
CA GLY A 331 -14.03 -27.34 -38.37
C GLY A 331 -15.43 -27.60 -38.94
N LEU A 332 -16.37 -26.66 -38.81
CA LEU A 332 -17.72 -26.82 -39.35
C LEU A 332 -17.73 -26.81 -40.89
N VAL A 333 -17.00 -25.91 -41.52
CA VAL A 333 -16.88 -25.81 -42.99
C VAL A 333 -16.14 -27.01 -43.57
N GLU A 334 -15.05 -27.45 -42.93
CA GLU A 334 -14.27 -28.62 -43.39
C GLU A 334 -15.02 -29.96 -43.22
N ASN A 335 -16.07 -29.99 -42.40
CA ASN A 335 -16.91 -31.18 -42.22
C ASN A 335 -18.15 -31.20 -43.13
N PHE A 336 -18.86 -30.06 -43.20
CA PHE A 336 -20.19 -29.96 -43.80
C PHE A 336 -20.23 -29.09 -45.06
N GLY A 337 -19.09 -28.50 -45.45
CA GLY A 337 -18.96 -27.68 -46.66
C GLY A 337 -18.86 -28.49 -47.95
N PRO A 338 -18.61 -27.81 -49.10
CA PRO A 338 -18.57 -28.44 -50.42
C PRO A 338 -17.47 -29.49 -50.59
N SER A 339 -16.38 -29.34 -49.85
CA SER A 339 -15.23 -30.27 -49.77
C SER A 339 -15.24 -31.12 -48.48
N GLY A 340 -16.38 -31.17 -47.78
CA GLY A 340 -16.49 -31.79 -46.46
C GLY A 340 -16.64 -33.31 -46.49
N TYR A 341 -15.97 -33.97 -45.54
CA TYR A 341 -15.98 -35.44 -45.42
C TYR A 341 -17.37 -36.05 -45.11
N LEU A 342 -18.23 -35.33 -44.40
CA LEU A 342 -19.53 -35.85 -43.93
C LEU A 342 -20.70 -35.52 -44.86
N SER A 343 -20.58 -34.51 -45.73
CA SER A 343 -21.71 -34.02 -46.54
C SER A 343 -21.71 -34.47 -48.01
N GLY A 344 -20.65 -35.13 -48.49
CA GLY A 344 -20.53 -35.52 -49.89
C GLY A 344 -20.50 -34.33 -50.88
N LYS A 345 -20.53 -34.62 -52.19
CA LYS A 345 -20.30 -33.64 -53.28
C LYS A 345 -21.33 -32.49 -53.36
N THR A 346 -22.44 -32.54 -52.63
CA THR A 346 -23.49 -31.50 -52.65
C THR A 346 -23.41 -30.48 -51.52
N GLY A 347 -22.41 -30.56 -50.62
CA GLY A 347 -22.09 -29.56 -49.59
C GLY A 347 -23.28 -28.90 -48.89
N LEU A 348 -23.59 -29.32 -47.66
CA LEU A 348 -24.73 -28.80 -46.88
C LEU A 348 -24.65 -27.28 -46.62
N ILE A 349 -23.43 -26.74 -46.60
CA ILE A 349 -23.13 -25.38 -46.18
C ILE A 349 -22.20 -24.70 -47.20
N PRO A 350 -22.48 -23.45 -47.67
CA PRO A 350 -21.62 -22.74 -48.61
C PRO A 350 -20.31 -22.26 -47.95
N ASP A 351 -19.21 -22.28 -48.72
CA ASP A 351 -17.92 -21.71 -48.30
C ASP A 351 -17.68 -20.33 -48.94
N GLY A 352 -17.01 -19.43 -48.20
CA GLY A 352 -16.67 -18.08 -48.62
C GLY A 352 -16.34 -17.20 -47.42
N ARG A 353 -15.57 -16.11 -47.63
CA ARG A 353 -15.13 -15.22 -46.52
C ARG A 353 -16.29 -14.69 -45.68
N TRP A 354 -17.36 -14.22 -46.33
CA TRP A 354 -18.54 -13.69 -45.64
C TRP A 354 -19.40 -14.79 -44.99
N TRP A 355 -19.43 -15.99 -45.59
CA TRP A 355 -20.09 -17.15 -45.00
C TRP A 355 -19.35 -17.64 -43.74
N ARG A 356 -18.02 -17.74 -43.77
CA ARG A 356 -17.18 -18.04 -42.60
C ARG A 356 -17.39 -17.01 -41.50
N PHE A 357 -17.41 -15.72 -41.84
CA PHE A 357 -17.73 -14.66 -40.87
C PHE A 357 -19.14 -14.80 -40.28
N LEU A 358 -20.14 -15.17 -41.09
CA LEU A 358 -21.50 -15.44 -40.62
C LEU A 358 -21.53 -16.61 -39.64
N TYR A 359 -20.85 -17.72 -39.94
CA TYR A 359 -20.77 -18.88 -39.03
C TYR A 359 -20.08 -18.49 -37.71
N CYS A 360 -18.96 -17.77 -37.77
CA CYS A 360 -18.31 -17.24 -36.58
C CYS A 360 -19.24 -16.32 -35.76
N SER A 361 -20.01 -15.46 -36.42
CA SER A 361 -20.96 -14.54 -35.77
C SER A 361 -22.10 -15.30 -35.07
N ILE A 362 -22.65 -16.34 -35.71
CA ILE A 362 -23.69 -17.20 -35.12
C ILE A 362 -23.13 -17.94 -33.90
N LEU A 363 -21.95 -18.53 -34.01
CA LEU A 363 -21.29 -19.23 -32.90
C LEU A 363 -20.94 -18.28 -31.74
N ASN A 364 -20.45 -17.07 -32.04
CA ASN A 364 -20.18 -16.04 -31.04
C ASN A 364 -21.47 -15.58 -30.33
N THR A 365 -22.58 -15.45 -31.08
CA THR A 365 -23.90 -15.12 -30.53
C THR A 365 -24.44 -16.25 -29.66
N ALA A 366 -24.22 -17.52 -30.03
CA ALA A 366 -24.54 -18.65 -29.17
C ALA A 366 -23.74 -18.62 -27.86
N ASN A 367 -22.44 -18.29 -27.92
CA ASN A 367 -21.61 -18.09 -26.72
C ASN A 367 -22.15 -16.97 -25.83
N LEU A 368 -22.57 -15.84 -26.42
CA LEU A 368 -23.20 -14.74 -25.68
C LEU A 368 -24.43 -15.22 -24.90
N VAL A 369 -25.35 -15.96 -25.53
CA VAL A 369 -26.56 -16.47 -24.87
C VAL A 369 -26.20 -17.35 -23.67
N VAL A 370 -25.20 -18.24 -23.81
CA VAL A 370 -24.75 -19.11 -22.72
C VAL A 370 -24.09 -18.30 -21.59
N CYS A 371 -23.25 -17.31 -21.92
CA CYS A 371 -22.63 -16.42 -20.94
C CYS A 371 -23.66 -15.61 -20.12
N LEU A 372 -24.77 -15.21 -20.74
CA LEU A 372 -25.84 -14.46 -20.06
C LEU A 372 -26.59 -15.31 -19.01
N ILE A 373 -26.67 -16.63 -19.19
CA ILE A 373 -27.30 -17.57 -18.24
C ILE A 373 -26.51 -17.64 -16.91
N GLY A 374 -25.17 -17.52 -16.96
CA GLY A 374 -24.31 -17.36 -15.79
C GLY A 374 -23.21 -18.43 -15.62
N ALA A 375 -22.19 -18.08 -14.83
CA ALA A 375 -20.95 -18.85 -14.68
C ALA A 375 -21.12 -20.22 -13.98
N ALA A 376 -22.07 -20.35 -13.05
CA ALA A 376 -22.31 -21.60 -12.34
C ALA A 376 -22.88 -22.70 -13.25
N MET A 377 -23.72 -22.33 -14.23
CA MET A 377 -24.19 -23.27 -15.25
C MET A 377 -23.06 -23.65 -16.19
N PHE A 378 -22.23 -22.70 -16.61
CA PHE A 378 -21.04 -22.98 -17.40
C PHE A 378 -20.14 -24.03 -16.76
N ALA A 379 -19.73 -23.86 -15.49
CA ALA A 379 -18.83 -24.81 -14.82
C ALA A 379 -19.40 -26.25 -14.76
N LYS A 380 -20.72 -26.40 -14.59
CA LYS A 380 -21.38 -27.72 -14.61
C LYS A 380 -21.40 -28.30 -16.02
N THR A 381 -21.69 -27.48 -17.03
CA THR A 381 -21.71 -27.88 -18.44
C THR A 381 -20.31 -28.23 -18.96
N SER A 382 -19.26 -27.53 -18.52
CA SER A 382 -17.87 -27.82 -18.87
C SER A 382 -17.46 -29.25 -18.51
N VAL A 383 -17.94 -29.79 -17.39
CA VAL A 383 -17.65 -31.19 -17.04
C VAL A 383 -18.25 -32.16 -18.06
N ALA A 384 -19.49 -31.91 -18.51
CA ALA A 384 -20.13 -32.72 -19.53
C ALA A 384 -19.40 -32.61 -20.88
N ILE A 385 -18.99 -31.40 -21.27
CA ILE A 385 -18.22 -31.18 -22.50
C ILE A 385 -16.87 -31.89 -22.43
N LEU A 386 -16.16 -31.81 -21.31
CA LEU A 386 -14.90 -32.51 -21.11
C LEU A 386 -15.07 -34.02 -21.28
N ALA A 387 -16.13 -34.60 -20.72
CA ALA A 387 -16.42 -36.01 -20.89
C ALA A 387 -16.59 -36.39 -22.37
N VAL A 388 -17.33 -35.58 -23.15
CA VAL A 388 -17.48 -35.78 -24.60
C VAL A 388 -16.15 -35.69 -25.33
N VAL A 389 -15.35 -34.64 -25.06
CA VAL A 389 -14.03 -34.45 -25.68
C VAL A 389 -13.10 -35.63 -25.36
N CYS A 390 -13.09 -36.11 -24.11
CA CYS A 390 -12.30 -37.28 -23.71
C CYS A 390 -12.74 -38.56 -24.42
N ILE A 391 -14.05 -38.77 -24.62
CA ILE A 391 -14.58 -39.93 -25.38
C ILE A 391 -14.13 -39.84 -26.84
N CYS A 392 -14.26 -38.68 -27.47
CA CYS A 392 -13.80 -38.45 -28.84
C CYS A 392 -12.29 -38.68 -28.98
N LEU A 393 -11.50 -38.17 -28.04
CA LEU A 393 -10.04 -38.35 -28.02
C LEU A 393 -9.64 -39.81 -27.79
N ALA A 394 -10.34 -40.53 -26.90
CA ALA A 394 -10.12 -41.96 -26.71
C ALA A 394 -10.44 -42.76 -27.98
N SER A 395 -11.50 -42.42 -28.70
CA SER A 395 -11.81 -43.03 -29.99
C SER A 395 -10.67 -42.85 -31.00
N VAL A 396 -10.08 -41.65 -31.09
CA VAL A 396 -8.96 -41.38 -31.99
C VAL A 396 -7.74 -42.22 -31.62
N ILE A 397 -7.39 -42.27 -30.32
CA ILE A 397 -6.26 -43.07 -29.84
C ILE A 397 -6.46 -44.55 -30.16
N ILE A 398 -7.66 -45.09 -29.89
CA ILE A 398 -7.97 -46.50 -30.18
C ILE A 398 -7.88 -46.75 -31.70
N SER A 399 -8.41 -45.84 -32.52
CA SER A 399 -8.37 -45.97 -33.98
C SER A 399 -6.94 -46.02 -34.53
N PHE A 400 -6.00 -45.25 -33.98
CA PHE A 400 -4.59 -45.34 -34.36
C PHE A 400 -3.96 -46.70 -34.06
N LEU A 401 -4.47 -47.43 -33.07
CA LEU A 401 -3.96 -48.75 -32.68
C LEU A 401 -4.65 -49.90 -33.46
N THR A 402 -5.90 -49.72 -33.89
CA THR A 402 -6.72 -50.79 -34.47
C THR A 402 -6.87 -50.73 -35.98
N GLN A 403 -6.81 -49.54 -36.58
CA GLN A 403 -7.09 -49.33 -38.01
C GLN A 403 -5.87 -49.70 -38.87
N GLY A 404 -6.09 -50.52 -39.91
CA GLY A 404 -5.06 -50.90 -40.89
C GLY A 404 -4.72 -49.79 -41.89
N ALA A 405 -3.85 -50.10 -42.87
CA ALA A 405 -3.43 -49.12 -43.87
C ALA A 405 -4.58 -48.68 -44.79
N ILE A 406 -4.74 -47.37 -45.01
CA ILE A 406 -5.84 -46.73 -45.78
C ILE A 406 -5.25 -45.58 -46.61
N GLU A 407 -5.75 -45.38 -47.83
CA GLU A 407 -5.46 -44.19 -48.61
C GLU A 407 -6.54 -43.12 -48.40
N ILE A 408 -6.11 -41.88 -48.14
CA ILE A 408 -6.96 -40.76 -47.77
C ILE A 408 -6.85 -39.67 -48.84
N PRO A 409 -7.96 -39.21 -49.44
CA PRO A 409 -7.91 -38.14 -50.43
C PRO A 409 -7.50 -36.81 -49.80
N ILE A 410 -6.66 -36.04 -50.50
CA ILE A 410 -6.32 -34.67 -50.10
C ILE A 410 -7.51 -33.74 -50.38
N PRO A 411 -7.89 -32.84 -49.46
CA PRO A 411 -9.02 -31.94 -49.65
C PRO A 411 -8.85 -31.00 -50.85
N ASP A 412 -9.96 -30.75 -51.56
CA ASP A 412 -9.99 -29.87 -52.74
C ASP A 412 -9.67 -28.40 -52.45
N ALA A 413 -9.64 -28.03 -51.16
CA ALA A 413 -9.19 -26.72 -50.71
C ALA A 413 -7.67 -26.52 -50.85
N ASN A 414 -6.88 -27.60 -50.96
CA ASN A 414 -5.43 -27.53 -51.08
C ASN A 414 -4.99 -27.40 -52.56
N THR A 415 -5.02 -26.17 -53.05
CA THR A 415 -4.62 -25.80 -54.42
C THR A 415 -3.11 -25.89 -54.68
N LEU A 416 -2.27 -26.11 -53.64
CA LEU A 416 -0.82 -26.23 -53.81
C LEU A 416 -0.39 -27.57 -54.39
N VAL A 417 -1.15 -28.63 -54.10
CA VAL A 417 -0.82 -30.01 -54.47
C VAL A 417 -1.79 -30.58 -55.49
N GLN A 418 -3.03 -30.10 -55.52
CA GLN A 418 -3.99 -30.49 -56.55
C GLN A 418 -3.74 -29.69 -57.84
N ASN A 419 -2.99 -30.27 -58.78
CA ASN A 419 -3.03 -29.84 -60.18
C ASN A 419 -4.37 -30.31 -60.77
N VAL A 420 -5.05 -29.44 -61.54
CA VAL A 420 -6.50 -29.49 -61.87
C VAL A 420 -6.99 -30.80 -62.54
N THR A 421 -6.11 -31.77 -62.82
CA THR A 421 -6.40 -33.01 -63.52
C THR A 421 -6.19 -34.32 -62.74
N GLU A 422 -5.53 -34.33 -61.57
CA GLU A 422 -5.31 -35.57 -60.79
C GLU A 422 -5.55 -35.36 -59.28
N HIS A 423 -6.49 -36.12 -58.70
CA HIS A 423 -6.69 -36.17 -57.25
C HIS A 423 -5.57 -37.00 -56.60
N VAL A 424 -4.75 -36.34 -55.77
CA VAL A 424 -3.64 -36.97 -55.06
C VAL A 424 -4.13 -37.52 -53.71
N ASN A 425 -3.83 -38.79 -53.43
CA ASN A 425 -4.11 -39.44 -52.14
C ASN A 425 -2.86 -39.43 -51.25
N GLY A 426 -3.05 -39.32 -49.94
CA GLY A 426 -2.04 -39.55 -48.92
C GLY A 426 -2.23 -40.90 -48.23
N SER A 427 -1.14 -41.54 -47.80
CA SER A 427 -1.19 -42.87 -47.18
C SER A 427 -1.20 -42.81 -45.66
N TYR A 428 -2.14 -43.54 -45.06
CA TYR A 428 -2.13 -43.97 -43.66
C TYR A 428 -1.66 -45.41 -43.61
N THR A 429 -0.60 -45.71 -42.86
CA THR A 429 0.07 -47.02 -42.91
C THR A 429 -0.28 -47.94 -41.75
N GLY A 430 -1.05 -47.46 -40.76
CA GLY A 430 -1.08 -48.08 -39.43
C GLY A 430 0.28 -47.97 -38.73
N LEU A 431 0.40 -48.56 -37.53
CA LEU A 431 1.64 -48.52 -36.74
C LEU A 431 2.80 -49.20 -37.49
N LEU A 432 3.71 -48.38 -38.03
CA LEU A 432 4.83 -48.86 -38.84
C LEU A 432 6.13 -48.15 -38.46
N SER A 433 7.17 -48.92 -38.20
CA SER A 433 8.47 -48.36 -37.79
C SER A 433 9.13 -47.52 -38.88
N SER A 434 8.92 -47.82 -40.16
CA SER A 434 9.46 -47.04 -41.28
C SER A 434 8.75 -45.69 -41.44
N THR A 435 7.44 -45.65 -41.21
CA THR A 435 6.68 -44.38 -41.16
C THR A 435 7.17 -43.50 -40.01
N LEU A 436 7.40 -44.11 -38.83
CA LEU A 436 7.98 -43.40 -37.70
C LEU A 436 9.36 -42.81 -38.05
N SER A 437 10.27 -43.60 -38.64
CA SER A 437 11.62 -43.12 -38.98
C SER A 437 11.59 -41.97 -39.98
N ASN A 438 10.66 -42.01 -40.94
CA ASN A 438 10.48 -40.92 -41.92
C ASN A 438 9.97 -39.63 -41.29
N ASN A 439 9.28 -39.71 -40.15
CA ASN A 439 8.70 -38.58 -39.44
C ASN A 439 9.58 -38.00 -38.32
N LEU A 440 10.78 -38.54 -38.06
CA LEU A 440 11.61 -38.13 -36.91
C LEU A 440 12.12 -36.68 -36.98
N TYR A 441 12.66 -36.27 -38.13
CA TYR A 441 13.36 -34.99 -38.31
C TYR A 441 12.48 -33.91 -38.96
N SER A 442 12.81 -32.63 -38.81
CA SER A 442 12.02 -31.54 -39.39
C SER A 442 12.10 -31.48 -40.91
N ASN A 443 10.98 -31.15 -41.56
CA ASN A 443 10.93 -30.73 -42.95
C ASN A 443 9.79 -29.72 -43.12
N TYR A 444 10.14 -28.43 -43.09
CA TYR A 444 9.16 -27.36 -43.19
C TYR A 444 8.67 -27.19 -44.63
N SER A 445 7.35 -27.16 -44.80
CA SER A 445 6.68 -27.03 -46.10
C SER A 445 5.81 -25.76 -46.17
N ALA A 446 5.32 -25.43 -47.36
CA ALA A 446 4.43 -24.29 -47.56
C ALA A 446 3.01 -24.61 -47.05
N ASP A 447 2.45 -23.72 -46.24
CA ASP A 447 1.10 -23.88 -45.69
C ASP A 447 0.03 -23.38 -46.66
N TYR A 448 -0.84 -24.29 -47.11
CA TYR A 448 -1.95 -23.98 -48.02
C TYR A 448 -3.06 -23.14 -47.36
N SER A 449 -3.15 -23.10 -46.02
CA SER A 449 -4.10 -22.25 -45.30
C SER A 449 -3.63 -20.79 -45.14
N SER A 450 -2.34 -20.54 -45.32
CA SER A 450 -1.71 -19.21 -45.20
C SER A 450 -1.24 -18.64 -46.55
N GLY A 451 -1.91 -19.02 -47.65
CA GLY A 451 -1.56 -18.52 -48.99
C GLY A 451 -0.18 -18.97 -49.48
N GLY A 452 0.34 -20.10 -49.00
CA GLY A 452 1.60 -20.69 -49.46
C GLY A 452 2.87 -20.14 -48.81
N ILE A 453 2.76 -19.43 -47.68
CA ILE A 453 3.93 -18.98 -46.92
C ILE A 453 4.70 -20.19 -46.36
N MET A 454 6.03 -20.16 -46.47
CA MET A 454 6.91 -21.19 -45.92
C MET A 454 6.82 -21.20 -44.39
N THR A 455 6.61 -22.39 -43.82
CA THR A 455 6.60 -22.58 -42.37
C THR A 455 8.01 -22.61 -41.82
N ASP A 456 8.16 -22.25 -40.54
CA ASP A 456 9.43 -22.21 -39.83
C ASP A 456 9.21 -22.65 -38.37
N PHE A 457 10.31 -22.79 -37.62
CA PHE A 457 10.23 -23.20 -36.22
C PHE A 457 9.33 -22.28 -35.38
N ALA A 458 9.43 -20.96 -35.60
CA ALA A 458 8.70 -19.95 -34.83
C ALA A 458 7.20 -19.95 -35.13
N SER A 459 6.78 -20.07 -36.39
CA SER A 459 5.36 -20.17 -36.76
C SER A 459 4.72 -21.45 -36.24
N VAL A 460 5.41 -22.60 -36.35
CA VAL A 460 4.90 -23.87 -35.81
C VAL A 460 4.81 -23.82 -34.28
N PHE A 461 5.83 -23.27 -33.60
CA PHE A 461 5.77 -23.05 -32.16
C PHE A 461 4.64 -22.08 -31.76
N GLY A 462 4.42 -21.00 -32.52
CA GLY A 462 3.36 -20.02 -32.23
C GLY A 462 1.96 -20.64 -32.30
N VAL A 463 1.71 -21.50 -33.29
CA VAL A 463 0.47 -22.29 -33.41
C VAL A 463 0.37 -23.29 -32.26
N LEU A 464 1.45 -24.02 -31.95
CA LEU A 464 1.50 -24.97 -30.84
C LEU A 464 1.19 -24.29 -29.50
N PHE A 465 1.85 -23.16 -29.23
CA PHE A 465 1.73 -22.42 -27.99
C PHE A 465 0.30 -21.93 -27.77
N SER A 466 -0.37 -21.47 -28.84
CA SER A 466 -1.76 -21.01 -28.77
C SER A 466 -2.71 -22.08 -28.22
N GLY A 467 -2.47 -23.36 -28.53
CA GLY A 467 -3.25 -24.50 -28.06
C GLY A 467 -2.77 -25.11 -26.75
N VAL A 468 -1.76 -24.57 -26.07
CA VAL A 468 -1.43 -24.95 -24.69
C VAL A 468 -1.63 -23.78 -23.71
N THR A 469 -2.13 -22.64 -24.20
CA THR A 469 -2.53 -21.52 -23.36
C THR A 469 -3.81 -21.82 -22.58
N GLY A 470 -4.23 -20.90 -21.69
CA GLY A 470 -5.47 -21.06 -20.91
C GLY A 470 -5.29 -21.58 -19.49
N ILE A 471 -4.05 -21.64 -18.98
CA ILE A 471 -3.77 -22.04 -17.59
C ILE A 471 -4.46 -21.15 -16.53
N MET A 472 -4.80 -19.91 -16.90
CA MET A 472 -5.50 -18.95 -16.04
C MET A 472 -7.03 -19.08 -16.07
N ALA A 473 -7.60 -19.98 -16.89
CA ALA A 473 -9.05 -20.19 -16.94
C ALA A 473 -9.64 -20.57 -15.57
N GLY A 474 -8.92 -21.39 -14.79
CA GLY A 474 -9.32 -21.75 -13.43
C GLY A 474 -9.19 -20.61 -12.43
N ALA A 475 -8.18 -19.73 -12.60
CA ALA A 475 -8.00 -18.54 -11.79
C ALA A 475 -9.08 -17.48 -12.05
N ASN A 476 -9.61 -17.39 -13.27
CA ASN A 476 -10.70 -16.49 -13.63
C ASN A 476 -12.02 -16.80 -12.89
N MET A 477 -12.18 -18.02 -12.38
CA MET A 477 -13.36 -18.45 -11.61
C MET A 477 -13.14 -18.39 -10.09
N SER A 478 -12.06 -17.75 -9.62
CA SER A 478 -11.66 -17.75 -8.19
C SER A 478 -12.76 -17.29 -7.24
N GLY A 479 -13.63 -16.38 -7.67
CA GLY A 479 -14.75 -15.87 -6.87
C GLY A 479 -15.88 -16.87 -6.61
N GLU A 480 -15.98 -17.92 -7.41
CA GLU A 480 -17.02 -18.96 -7.33
C GLU A 480 -16.52 -20.25 -6.65
N LEU A 481 -15.20 -20.35 -6.42
CA LEU A 481 -14.57 -21.51 -5.79
C LEU A 481 -14.78 -21.50 -4.28
N LYS A 482 -15.14 -22.66 -3.71
CA LYS A 482 -15.24 -22.83 -2.25
C LYS A 482 -13.94 -22.47 -1.53
N ASN A 483 -12.81 -22.99 -2.03
CA ASN A 483 -11.48 -22.80 -1.46
C ASN A 483 -10.46 -22.47 -2.57
N PRO A 484 -10.37 -21.21 -3.04
CA PRO A 484 -9.52 -20.83 -4.16
C PRO A 484 -8.03 -21.17 -3.94
N GLY A 485 -7.49 -20.90 -2.75
CA GLY A 485 -6.07 -21.15 -2.45
C GLY A 485 -5.65 -22.63 -2.45
N ARG A 486 -6.62 -23.56 -2.34
CA ARG A 486 -6.35 -25.01 -2.51
C ARG A 486 -6.77 -25.51 -3.89
N ASN A 487 -7.91 -25.05 -4.40
CA ASN A 487 -8.49 -25.56 -5.62
C ASN A 487 -7.69 -25.13 -6.87
N ILE A 488 -7.15 -23.90 -6.90
CA ILE A 488 -6.38 -23.40 -8.03
C ILE A 488 -5.08 -24.21 -8.21
N PRO A 489 -4.20 -24.38 -7.20
CA PRO A 489 -2.97 -25.14 -7.38
C PRO A 489 -3.18 -26.58 -7.81
N HIS A 490 -4.09 -27.31 -7.13
CA HIS A 490 -4.33 -28.72 -7.47
C HIS A 490 -5.03 -28.88 -8.82
N GLY A 491 -6.00 -28.02 -9.15
CA GLY A 491 -6.75 -28.12 -10.40
C GLY A 491 -5.90 -27.77 -11.62
N THR A 492 -5.15 -26.66 -11.57
CA THR A 492 -4.32 -26.23 -12.71
C THR A 492 -3.15 -27.17 -12.95
N LEU A 493 -2.45 -27.62 -11.90
CA LEU A 493 -1.28 -28.50 -12.06
C LEU A 493 -1.67 -29.89 -12.59
N SER A 494 -2.80 -30.45 -12.12
CA SER A 494 -3.32 -31.71 -12.65
C SER A 494 -3.83 -31.58 -14.09
N ALA A 495 -4.46 -30.46 -14.45
CA ALA A 495 -4.91 -30.20 -15.82
C ALA A 495 -3.73 -30.11 -16.80
N VAL A 496 -2.68 -29.35 -16.45
CA VAL A 496 -1.46 -29.21 -17.26
C VAL A 496 -0.76 -30.56 -17.44
N LEU A 497 -0.66 -31.38 -16.39
CA LEU A 497 -0.07 -32.71 -16.50
C LEU A 497 -0.90 -33.63 -17.42
N PHE A 498 -2.22 -33.61 -17.27
CA PHE A 498 -3.12 -34.42 -18.08
C PHE A 498 -3.04 -34.05 -19.57
N THR A 499 -3.08 -32.77 -19.90
CA THR A 499 -2.99 -32.31 -21.29
C THR A 499 -1.63 -32.61 -21.89
N PHE A 500 -0.54 -32.45 -21.12
CA PHE A 500 0.81 -32.81 -21.56
C PHE A 500 0.91 -34.27 -22.01
N ILE A 501 0.43 -35.19 -21.18
CA ILE A 501 0.44 -36.63 -21.48
C ILE A 501 -0.37 -36.92 -22.75
N CYS A 502 -1.56 -36.34 -22.89
CA CYS A 502 -2.40 -36.53 -24.08
C CYS A 502 -1.70 -36.03 -25.37
N TYR A 503 -1.07 -34.86 -25.34
CA TYR A 503 -0.37 -34.33 -26.52
C TYR A 503 0.84 -35.17 -26.92
N ILE A 504 1.66 -35.59 -25.95
CA ILE A 504 2.83 -36.42 -26.23
C ILE A 504 2.40 -37.75 -26.84
N LEU A 505 1.39 -38.40 -26.25
CA LEU A 505 0.84 -39.65 -26.77
C LEU A 505 0.33 -39.48 -28.20
N LEU A 506 -0.43 -38.41 -28.46
CA LEU A 506 -1.00 -38.13 -29.77
C LEU A 506 0.08 -37.78 -30.82
N SER A 507 1.15 -37.08 -30.44
CA SER A 507 2.32 -36.81 -31.31
C SER A 507 2.99 -38.10 -31.77
N VAL A 508 3.27 -38.99 -30.83
CA VAL A 508 3.97 -40.25 -31.10
C VAL A 508 3.11 -41.15 -31.99
N LEU A 509 1.82 -41.30 -31.67
CA LEU A 509 0.90 -42.10 -32.49
C LEU A 509 0.72 -41.52 -33.89
N THR A 510 0.59 -40.21 -34.02
CA THR A 510 0.50 -39.53 -35.32
C THR A 510 1.74 -39.79 -36.18
N ALA A 511 2.93 -39.63 -35.59
CA ALA A 511 4.20 -39.84 -36.30
C ALA A 511 4.42 -41.31 -36.71
N ALA A 512 3.94 -42.26 -35.90
CA ALA A 512 4.11 -43.70 -36.15
C ALA A 512 3.13 -44.28 -37.18
N THR A 513 1.99 -43.61 -37.43
CA THR A 513 0.88 -44.19 -38.21
C THR A 513 0.62 -43.51 -39.55
N THR A 514 0.98 -42.22 -39.68
CA THR A 514 0.55 -41.39 -40.82
C THR A 514 1.76 -40.89 -41.61
N SER A 515 1.72 -40.95 -42.95
CA SER A 515 2.81 -40.44 -43.78
C SER A 515 2.96 -38.92 -43.68
N ARG A 516 4.19 -38.41 -43.76
CA ARG A 516 4.50 -36.97 -43.72
C ARG A 516 3.67 -36.16 -44.71
N PHE A 517 3.57 -36.67 -45.94
CA PHE A 517 2.88 -36.01 -47.03
C PHE A 517 1.40 -35.76 -46.70
N LEU A 518 0.73 -36.73 -46.06
CA LEU A 518 -0.65 -36.58 -45.60
C LEU A 518 -0.77 -35.55 -44.47
N LEU A 519 0.16 -35.57 -43.51
CA LEU A 519 0.17 -34.64 -42.36
C LEU A 519 0.35 -33.17 -42.75
N GLN A 520 1.12 -32.89 -43.81
CA GLN A 520 1.35 -31.52 -44.31
C GLN A 520 0.17 -31.00 -45.13
N ASN A 521 -0.55 -31.87 -45.83
CA ASN A 521 -1.52 -31.49 -46.86
C ASN A 521 -2.99 -31.69 -46.47
N ASN A 522 -3.28 -32.33 -45.33
CA ASN A 522 -4.63 -32.52 -44.81
C ASN A 522 -4.66 -32.34 -43.29
N PHE A 523 -5.21 -31.23 -42.81
CA PHE A 523 -5.30 -30.94 -41.37
C PHE A 523 -6.39 -31.76 -40.67
N MET A 524 -7.35 -32.29 -41.43
CA MET A 524 -8.44 -33.12 -40.92
C MET A 524 -8.17 -34.63 -41.05
N TYR A 525 -6.90 -35.02 -41.16
CA TYR A 525 -6.49 -36.43 -41.35
C TYR A 525 -7.05 -37.39 -40.29
N MET A 526 -7.28 -36.94 -39.05
CA MET A 526 -7.83 -37.78 -37.98
C MET A 526 -9.24 -38.29 -38.27
N MET A 527 -10.00 -37.58 -39.10
CA MET A 527 -11.39 -37.88 -39.40
C MET A 527 -11.59 -39.19 -40.17
N PRO A 528 -10.98 -39.38 -41.37
CA PRO A 528 -11.09 -40.63 -42.11
C PRO A 528 -10.39 -41.81 -41.42
N ILE A 529 -9.45 -41.56 -40.50
CA ILE A 529 -8.75 -42.60 -39.75
C ILE A 529 -9.59 -43.13 -38.58
N ASN A 530 -10.50 -42.31 -38.02
CA ASN A 530 -11.26 -42.71 -36.85
C ASN A 530 -12.29 -43.79 -37.21
N MET A 531 -12.47 -44.79 -36.33
CA MET A 531 -13.45 -45.88 -36.52
C MET A 531 -14.87 -45.38 -36.80
N TRP A 532 -15.25 -44.26 -36.16
CA TRP A 532 -16.49 -43.56 -36.45
C TRP A 532 -16.21 -42.08 -36.74
N PRO A 533 -16.05 -41.67 -38.02
CA PRO A 533 -15.64 -40.32 -38.40
C PRO A 533 -16.39 -39.15 -37.71
N PRO A 534 -17.70 -39.23 -37.45
CA PRO A 534 -18.42 -38.17 -36.73
C PRO A 534 -17.89 -37.83 -35.33
N PHE A 535 -17.24 -38.75 -34.62
CA PHE A 535 -16.67 -38.44 -33.30
C PHE A 535 -15.57 -37.38 -33.35
N VAL A 536 -14.78 -37.33 -34.43
CA VAL A 536 -13.76 -36.28 -34.58
C VAL A 536 -14.42 -34.93 -34.82
N ALA A 537 -15.48 -34.88 -35.63
CA ALA A 537 -16.26 -33.66 -35.85
C ALA A 537 -16.88 -33.13 -34.54
N VAL A 538 -17.52 -34.02 -33.77
CA VAL A 538 -18.10 -33.67 -32.45
C VAL A 538 -17.01 -33.18 -31.50
N GLY A 539 -15.85 -33.85 -31.46
CA GLY A 539 -14.70 -33.46 -30.65
C GLY A 539 -14.20 -32.05 -31.00
N ILE A 540 -14.01 -31.76 -32.29
CA ILE A 540 -13.58 -30.44 -32.79
C ILE A 540 -14.57 -29.37 -32.36
N LEU A 541 -15.85 -29.55 -32.70
CA LEU A 541 -16.87 -28.53 -32.45
C LEU A 541 -17.06 -28.26 -30.96
N THR A 542 -17.12 -29.31 -30.13
CA THR A 542 -17.33 -29.17 -28.69
C THR A 542 -16.12 -28.57 -27.96
N ALA A 543 -14.89 -29.00 -28.31
CA ALA A 543 -13.65 -28.50 -27.73
C ALA A 543 -13.45 -26.99 -28.04
N THR A 544 -13.55 -26.63 -29.32
CA THR A 544 -13.34 -25.25 -29.79
C THR A 544 -14.43 -24.30 -29.30
N PHE A 545 -15.71 -24.72 -29.35
CA PHE A 545 -16.82 -23.91 -28.83
C PHE A 545 -16.67 -23.65 -27.32
N SER A 546 -16.32 -24.68 -26.55
CA SER A 546 -16.14 -24.56 -25.10
C SER A 546 -14.93 -23.70 -24.72
N ALA A 547 -13.82 -23.80 -25.44
CA ALA A 547 -12.65 -22.95 -25.22
C ALA A 547 -12.98 -21.46 -25.50
N GLY A 548 -13.73 -21.19 -26.57
CA GLY A 548 -14.23 -19.85 -26.87
C GLY A 548 -15.13 -19.29 -25.76
N LEU A 549 -16.08 -20.11 -25.29
CA LEU A 549 -16.97 -19.77 -24.19
C LEU A 549 -16.22 -19.44 -22.90
N SER A 550 -15.22 -20.26 -22.53
CA SER A 550 -14.37 -20.06 -21.35
C SER A 550 -13.64 -18.71 -21.38
N ASN A 551 -13.04 -18.38 -22.53
CA ASN A 551 -12.31 -17.14 -22.72
C ASN A 551 -13.24 -15.90 -22.75
N LEU A 552 -14.45 -16.02 -23.30
CA LEU A 552 -15.44 -14.96 -23.26
C LEU A 552 -15.94 -14.68 -21.82
N ILE A 553 -16.18 -15.73 -21.02
CA ILE A 553 -16.51 -15.57 -19.60
C ILE A 553 -15.33 -14.95 -18.85
N GLY A 554 -14.12 -15.46 -19.06
CA GLY A 554 -12.90 -14.94 -18.45
C GLY A 554 -12.67 -13.45 -18.71
N SER A 555 -12.77 -13.02 -19.96
CA SER A 555 -12.64 -11.60 -20.33
C SER A 555 -13.69 -10.72 -19.64
N SER A 556 -14.96 -11.13 -19.61
CA SER A 556 -16.02 -10.36 -18.94
C SER A 556 -15.78 -10.15 -17.44
N ARG A 557 -15.22 -11.15 -16.75
CA ARG A 557 -14.91 -11.07 -15.30
C ARG A 557 -13.69 -10.22 -15.00
N VAL A 558 -12.67 -10.28 -15.87
CA VAL A 558 -11.52 -9.37 -15.78
C VAL A 558 -11.97 -7.92 -15.98
N LEU A 559 -12.83 -7.67 -16.97
CA LEU A 559 -13.37 -6.34 -17.25
C LEU A 559 -14.27 -5.82 -16.13
N GLU A 560 -15.10 -6.68 -15.53
CA GLU A 560 -15.90 -6.36 -14.33
C GLU A 560 -15.00 -5.93 -13.17
N ALA A 561 -13.91 -6.66 -12.93
CA ALA A 561 -12.98 -6.36 -11.84
C ALA A 561 -12.20 -5.06 -12.08
N LEU A 562 -11.74 -4.80 -13.32
CA LEU A 562 -11.12 -3.52 -13.72
C LEU A 562 -12.06 -2.34 -13.51
N ALA A 563 -13.35 -2.52 -13.80
CA ALA A 563 -14.37 -1.50 -13.58
C ALA A 563 -14.60 -1.23 -12.09
N LYS A 564 -14.77 -2.28 -11.27
CA LYS A 564 -14.96 -2.15 -9.81
C LYS A 564 -13.79 -1.46 -9.10
N ASP A 565 -12.56 -1.69 -9.58
CA ASP A 565 -11.36 -1.04 -9.05
C ASP A 565 -11.20 0.43 -9.52
N ASN A 566 -12.16 0.97 -10.30
CA ASN A 566 -12.16 2.35 -10.83
C ASN A 566 -10.84 2.76 -11.53
N VAL A 567 -10.15 1.78 -12.14
CA VAL A 567 -8.83 1.97 -12.76
C VAL A 567 -8.87 3.00 -13.90
N PHE A 568 -9.94 3.01 -14.68
CA PHE A 568 -10.15 3.93 -15.79
C PHE A 568 -11.10 5.10 -15.43
N GLY A 569 -11.32 5.34 -14.13
CA GLY A 569 -12.25 6.36 -13.66
C GLY A 569 -13.67 6.16 -14.20
N SER A 570 -14.30 7.26 -14.64
CA SER A 570 -15.69 7.24 -15.11
C SER A 570 -15.93 6.44 -16.39
N GLY A 571 -14.88 6.11 -17.15
CA GLY A 571 -14.99 5.45 -18.46
C GLY A 571 -15.61 4.05 -18.42
N LEU A 572 -15.45 3.31 -17.32
CA LEU A 572 -16.00 1.94 -17.15
C LEU A 572 -17.23 1.89 -16.22
N ASN A 573 -17.76 3.02 -15.76
CA ASN A 573 -18.89 3.03 -14.81
C ASN A 573 -20.16 2.34 -15.34
N PHE A 574 -20.38 2.35 -16.66
CA PHE A 574 -21.52 1.67 -17.28
C PHE A 574 -21.48 0.14 -17.04
N ILE A 575 -20.30 -0.44 -16.81
CA ILE A 575 -20.13 -1.88 -16.57
C ILE A 575 -20.64 -2.25 -15.17
N ILE A 576 -20.35 -1.42 -14.17
CA ILE A 576 -20.77 -1.63 -12.79
C ILE A 576 -22.30 -1.54 -12.69
N GLN A 577 -22.90 -0.56 -13.37
CA GLN A 577 -24.35 -0.35 -13.41
C GLN A 577 -25.10 -1.47 -14.15
N GLY A 578 -24.44 -2.18 -15.07
CA GLY A 578 -25.03 -3.24 -15.89
C GLY A 578 -24.94 -4.65 -15.29
N THR A 579 -24.96 -4.80 -13.97
CA THR A 579 -24.92 -6.11 -13.28
C THR A 579 -26.32 -6.62 -12.94
N TRP A 580 -26.64 -7.87 -13.30
CA TRP A 580 -27.94 -8.49 -13.03
C TRP A 580 -27.76 -9.84 -12.35
N ARG A 581 -28.37 -10.02 -11.17
CA ARG A 581 -28.26 -11.26 -10.35
C ARG A 581 -26.79 -11.73 -10.15
N GLY A 582 -25.85 -10.80 -10.01
CA GLY A 582 -24.42 -11.11 -9.86
C GLY A 582 -23.67 -11.45 -11.16
N ASN A 583 -24.33 -11.41 -12.32
CA ASN A 583 -23.71 -11.58 -13.64
C ASN A 583 -23.53 -10.20 -14.34
N PRO A 584 -22.30 -9.82 -14.78
CA PRO A 584 -22.03 -8.52 -15.39
C PRO A 584 -22.46 -8.52 -16.88
N ILE A 585 -23.74 -8.32 -17.14
CA ILE A 585 -24.31 -8.34 -18.49
C ILE A 585 -23.59 -7.34 -19.40
N ALA A 586 -23.34 -6.12 -18.91
CA ALA A 586 -22.62 -5.10 -19.67
C ALA A 586 -21.19 -5.54 -20.04
N ALA A 587 -20.45 -6.15 -19.12
CA ALA A 587 -19.10 -6.64 -19.41
C ALA A 587 -19.11 -7.77 -20.45
N VAL A 588 -20.10 -8.68 -20.37
CA VAL A 588 -20.26 -9.78 -21.33
C VAL A 588 -20.57 -9.23 -22.73
N LEU A 589 -21.48 -8.25 -22.83
CA LEU A 589 -21.84 -7.61 -24.10
C LEU A 589 -20.65 -6.85 -24.71
N THR A 590 -19.93 -6.06 -23.93
CA THR A 590 -18.71 -5.37 -24.40
C THR A 590 -17.67 -6.36 -24.89
N SER A 591 -17.45 -7.47 -24.16
CA SER A 591 -16.51 -8.51 -24.58
C SER A 591 -16.93 -9.17 -25.89
N TRP A 592 -18.23 -9.47 -26.05
CA TRP A 592 -18.79 -10.02 -27.28
C TRP A 592 -18.59 -9.10 -28.49
N ILE A 593 -18.83 -7.79 -28.33
CA ILE A 593 -18.59 -6.79 -29.38
C ILE A 593 -17.11 -6.81 -29.80
N LEU A 594 -16.19 -6.83 -28.84
CA LEU A 594 -14.76 -6.85 -29.12
C LEU A 594 -14.31 -8.14 -29.81
N VAL A 595 -14.85 -9.30 -29.40
CA VAL A 595 -14.62 -10.57 -30.10
C VAL A 595 -15.10 -10.47 -31.55
N GLN A 596 -16.26 -9.87 -31.80
CA GLN A 596 -16.79 -9.69 -33.15
C GLN A 596 -15.87 -8.86 -34.04
N THR A 597 -15.23 -7.82 -33.48
CA THR A 597 -14.24 -7.00 -34.19
C THR A 597 -13.00 -7.81 -34.58
N ILE A 598 -12.50 -8.69 -33.70
CA ILE A 598 -11.34 -9.55 -34.00
C ILE A 598 -11.68 -10.59 -35.07
N LEU A 599 -12.91 -11.10 -35.10
CA LEU A 599 -13.36 -12.06 -36.13
C LEU A 599 -13.31 -11.49 -37.55
N LEU A 600 -13.26 -10.16 -37.75
CA LEU A 600 -13.12 -9.54 -39.07
C LEU A 600 -11.74 -9.76 -39.73
N ILE A 601 -10.71 -10.12 -38.93
CA ILE A 601 -9.37 -10.42 -39.44
C ILE A 601 -9.40 -11.61 -40.41
N GLY A 602 -10.27 -12.59 -40.18
CA GLY A 602 -10.57 -13.69 -41.10
C GLY A 602 -9.49 -14.78 -41.24
N SER A 603 -8.25 -14.54 -40.81
CA SER A 603 -7.15 -15.53 -40.84
C SER A 603 -6.87 -16.11 -39.46
N LEU A 604 -6.99 -17.44 -39.31
CA LEU A 604 -6.81 -18.13 -38.04
C LEU A 604 -5.36 -18.08 -37.54
N ASN A 605 -4.38 -18.32 -38.41
CA ASN A 605 -2.97 -18.37 -38.02
C ASN A 605 -2.46 -17.00 -37.54
N THR A 606 -2.93 -15.91 -38.14
CA THR A 606 -2.55 -14.55 -37.72
C THR A 606 -3.17 -14.23 -36.35
N ILE A 607 -4.42 -14.61 -36.12
CA ILE A 607 -5.07 -14.48 -34.81
C ILE A 607 -4.32 -15.32 -33.76
N ALA A 608 -3.83 -16.51 -34.12
CA ALA A 608 -3.06 -17.39 -33.24
C ALA A 608 -1.75 -16.77 -32.77
N GLN A 609 -1.00 -16.15 -33.67
CA GLN A 609 0.26 -15.48 -33.31
C GLN A 609 0.02 -14.28 -32.37
N ILE A 610 -0.98 -13.45 -32.66
CA ILE A 610 -1.35 -12.31 -31.81
C ILE A 610 -1.77 -12.81 -30.42
N ASN A 611 -2.61 -13.86 -30.36
CA ASN A 611 -3.05 -14.46 -29.11
C ASN A 611 -1.89 -14.98 -28.26
N SER A 612 -0.97 -15.73 -28.86
CA SER A 612 0.22 -16.28 -28.18
C SER A 612 1.10 -15.19 -27.58
N VAL A 613 1.33 -14.09 -28.32
CA VAL A 613 2.13 -12.95 -27.81
C VAL A 613 1.44 -12.25 -26.62
N LEU A 614 0.13 -12.00 -26.70
CA LEU A 614 -0.61 -11.35 -25.62
C LEU A 614 -0.65 -12.21 -24.33
N PHE A 615 -0.82 -13.53 -24.44
CA PHE A 615 -0.72 -14.43 -23.28
C PHE A 615 0.69 -14.52 -22.71
N LEU A 616 1.72 -14.61 -23.56
CA LEU A 616 3.11 -14.59 -23.10
C LEU A 616 3.44 -13.31 -22.34
N LEU A 617 2.91 -12.17 -22.77
CA LEU A 617 3.07 -10.90 -22.05
C LEU A 617 2.38 -10.91 -20.68
N SER A 618 1.18 -11.50 -20.58
CA SER A 618 0.50 -11.68 -19.28
C SER A 618 1.27 -12.63 -18.35
N TYR A 619 1.86 -13.70 -18.88
CA TYR A 619 2.69 -14.64 -18.12
C TYR A 619 4.00 -14.00 -17.67
N LEU A 620 4.65 -13.22 -18.54
CA LEU A 620 5.83 -12.42 -18.22
C LEU A 620 5.54 -11.49 -17.03
N ALA A 621 4.42 -10.78 -17.10
CA ALA A 621 4.00 -9.85 -16.06
C ALA A 621 3.69 -10.56 -14.72
N THR A 622 3.06 -11.73 -14.76
CA THR A 622 2.76 -12.54 -13.56
C THR A 622 4.04 -13.03 -12.89
N ASN A 623 5.01 -13.50 -13.67
CA ASN A 623 6.31 -13.93 -13.16
C ASN A 623 7.11 -12.75 -12.59
N LEU A 624 7.08 -11.59 -13.26
CA LEU A 624 7.71 -10.35 -12.78
C LEU A 624 7.11 -9.87 -11.45
N ALA A 625 5.79 -9.98 -11.30
CA ALA A 625 5.09 -9.63 -10.07
C ALA A 625 5.59 -10.44 -8.87
N CYS A 626 5.59 -11.77 -9.02
CA CYS A 626 6.01 -12.68 -7.94
C CYS A 626 7.48 -12.48 -7.59
N LEU A 627 8.33 -12.29 -8.61
CA LEU A 627 9.74 -11.99 -8.41
C LEU A 627 9.94 -10.67 -7.64
N GLY A 628 9.20 -9.63 -8.00
CA GLY A 628 9.26 -8.33 -7.33
C GLY A 628 8.87 -8.40 -5.85
N LEU A 629 7.80 -9.13 -5.52
CA LEU A 629 7.34 -9.32 -4.14
C LEU A 629 8.37 -10.08 -3.27
N GLU A 630 8.94 -11.14 -3.83
CA GLU A 630 9.94 -11.96 -3.14
C GLU A 630 11.24 -11.18 -2.90
N LEU A 631 11.74 -10.46 -3.92
CA LEU A 631 12.93 -9.62 -3.81
C LEU A 631 12.73 -8.42 -2.88
N ALA A 632 11.52 -7.88 -2.80
CA ALA A 632 11.16 -6.83 -1.85
C ALA A 632 11.08 -7.35 -0.40
N SER A 633 11.05 -8.68 -0.21
CA SER A 633 10.74 -9.33 1.07
C SER A 633 9.47 -8.73 1.71
N ALA A 634 8.43 -8.53 0.88
CA ALA A 634 7.20 -7.91 1.31
C ALA A 634 6.55 -8.75 2.44
N PRO A 635 6.34 -8.21 3.66
CA PRO A 635 5.88 -9.02 4.80
C PRO A 635 4.52 -9.69 4.60
N ASN A 636 3.68 -9.11 3.74
CA ASN A 636 2.34 -9.62 3.40
C ASN A 636 2.38 -10.68 2.28
N PHE A 637 3.54 -10.91 1.66
CA PHE A 637 3.74 -11.97 0.69
C PHE A 637 4.31 -13.19 1.41
N ARG A 638 3.44 -14.15 1.71
CA ARG A 638 3.76 -15.41 2.42
C ARG A 638 3.11 -16.59 1.68
N PRO A 639 3.57 -16.92 0.47
CA PRO A 639 2.99 -18.01 -0.29
C PRO A 639 3.15 -19.33 0.48
N THR A 640 2.07 -20.08 0.67
CA THR A 640 2.12 -21.42 1.29
C THR A 640 2.45 -22.52 0.28
N PHE A 641 2.64 -22.16 -1.00
CA PHE A 641 2.97 -23.11 -2.06
C PHE A 641 4.47 -23.42 -2.10
N ASN A 642 4.83 -24.64 -1.71
CA ASN A 642 6.23 -25.06 -1.50
C ASN A 642 7.12 -25.06 -2.77
N TYR A 643 6.55 -25.20 -3.97
CA TYR A 643 7.35 -25.31 -5.21
C TYR A 643 7.66 -23.96 -5.86
N PHE A 644 7.28 -22.86 -5.21
CA PHE A 644 7.61 -21.51 -5.66
C PHE A 644 8.91 -21.02 -5.01
N THR A 645 9.79 -20.46 -5.84
CA THR A 645 11.01 -19.73 -5.43
C THR A 645 11.27 -18.57 -6.40
N TRP A 646 12.13 -17.62 -6.01
CA TRP A 646 12.58 -16.56 -6.92
C TRP A 646 13.26 -17.11 -8.19
N HIS A 647 13.91 -18.27 -8.10
CA HIS A 647 14.51 -18.94 -9.26
C HIS A 647 13.46 -19.42 -10.26
N THR A 648 12.39 -20.05 -9.78
CA THR A 648 11.31 -20.51 -10.67
C THR A 648 10.62 -19.33 -11.37
N ALA A 649 10.45 -18.21 -10.66
CA ALA A 649 9.89 -16.99 -11.25
C ALA A 649 10.83 -16.36 -12.29
N THR A 650 12.14 -16.31 -12.05
CA THR A 650 13.11 -15.78 -13.02
C THR A 650 13.21 -16.64 -14.28
N ILE A 651 13.22 -17.96 -14.15
CA ILE A 651 13.23 -18.87 -15.31
C ILE A 651 11.94 -18.73 -16.13
N GLY A 652 10.78 -18.64 -15.47
CA GLY A 652 9.51 -18.37 -16.14
C GLY A 652 9.50 -17.01 -16.87
N LEU A 653 10.03 -15.97 -16.23
CA LEU A 653 10.15 -14.63 -16.81
C LEU A 653 11.05 -14.63 -18.06
N LEU A 654 12.24 -15.21 -17.98
CA LEU A 654 13.16 -15.26 -19.11
C LEU A 654 12.61 -16.15 -20.24
N GLY A 655 12.04 -17.31 -19.91
CA GLY A 655 11.45 -18.22 -20.89
C GLY A 655 10.29 -17.58 -21.66
N THR A 656 9.39 -16.87 -20.96
CA THR A 656 8.29 -16.13 -21.61
C THR A 656 8.81 -14.98 -22.49
N LEU A 657 9.79 -14.21 -22.01
CA LEU A 657 10.36 -13.10 -22.77
C LEU A 657 11.04 -13.58 -24.06
N ILE A 658 11.90 -14.59 -23.97
CA ILE A 658 12.64 -15.12 -25.11
C ILE A 658 11.67 -15.69 -26.15
N MET A 659 10.73 -16.53 -25.74
CA MET A 659 9.81 -17.16 -26.69
C MET A 659 8.85 -16.16 -27.33
N MET A 660 8.49 -15.08 -26.64
CA MET A 660 7.66 -14.01 -27.22
C MET A 660 8.35 -13.35 -28.41
N PHE A 661 9.64 -13.04 -28.31
CA PHE A 661 10.42 -12.47 -29.43
C PHE A 661 10.74 -13.48 -30.52
N VAL A 662 10.91 -14.76 -30.17
CA VAL A 662 11.11 -15.85 -31.14
C VAL A 662 9.87 -16.03 -32.02
N ILE A 663 8.65 -15.99 -31.46
CA ILE A 663 7.42 -16.15 -32.24
C ILE A 663 7.26 -15.02 -33.27
N ASN A 664 7.28 -13.76 -32.80
CA ASN A 664 7.19 -12.61 -33.68
C ASN A 664 7.69 -11.34 -32.98
N SER A 665 8.85 -10.84 -33.40
CA SER A 665 9.47 -9.65 -32.83
C SER A 665 8.63 -8.37 -32.98
N ILE A 666 7.86 -8.24 -34.08
CA ILE A 666 7.03 -7.07 -34.36
C ILE A 666 5.85 -7.01 -33.38
N TYR A 667 5.10 -8.11 -33.28
CA TYR A 667 3.96 -8.19 -32.35
C TYR A 667 4.41 -8.13 -30.89
N ALA A 668 5.56 -8.75 -30.55
CA ALA A 668 6.17 -8.67 -29.22
C ALA A 668 6.50 -7.23 -28.83
N SER A 669 7.24 -6.51 -29.67
CA SER A 669 7.62 -5.12 -29.43
C SER A 669 6.40 -4.21 -29.32
N SER A 670 5.42 -4.39 -30.21
CA SER A 670 4.16 -3.63 -30.19
C SER A 670 3.39 -3.84 -28.87
N SER A 671 3.32 -5.09 -28.38
CA SER A 671 2.59 -5.42 -27.15
C SER A 671 3.29 -4.88 -25.90
N ILE A 672 4.63 -4.91 -25.84
CA ILE A 672 5.40 -4.29 -24.73
C ILE A 672 5.21 -2.77 -24.73
N ILE A 673 5.31 -2.12 -25.91
CA ILE A 673 5.10 -0.67 -26.02
C ILE A 673 3.69 -0.29 -25.58
N LEU A 674 2.68 -1.05 -26.02
CA LEU A 674 1.29 -0.85 -25.58
C LEU A 674 1.16 -0.99 -24.05
N CYS A 675 1.83 -1.99 -23.44
CA CYS A 675 1.87 -2.16 -22.00
C CYS A 675 2.46 -0.94 -21.28
N LEU A 676 3.61 -0.44 -21.75
CA LEU A 676 4.28 0.72 -21.16
C LEU A 676 3.43 2.00 -21.29
N ILE A 677 2.80 2.20 -22.46
CA ILE A 677 1.86 3.32 -22.66
C ILE A 677 0.69 3.20 -21.70
N LEU A 678 0.10 2.01 -21.54
CA LEU A 678 -0.99 1.80 -20.57
C LEU A 678 -0.54 2.08 -19.14
N ILE A 679 0.68 1.70 -18.74
CA ILE A 679 1.22 2.02 -17.41
C ILE A 679 1.33 3.52 -17.23
N ILE A 680 1.90 4.24 -18.21
CA ILE A 680 2.05 5.70 -18.15
C ILE A 680 0.68 6.38 -18.11
N VAL A 681 -0.26 5.98 -18.96
CA VAL A 681 -1.62 6.54 -19.02
C VAL A 681 -2.34 6.31 -17.70
N LEU A 682 -2.30 5.09 -17.15
CA LEU A 682 -2.93 4.82 -15.86
C LEU A 682 -2.22 5.56 -14.71
N HIS A 683 -0.90 5.67 -14.72
CA HIS A 683 -0.18 6.49 -13.74
C HIS A 683 -0.53 7.98 -13.86
N LEU A 684 -0.86 8.51 -15.04
CA LEU A 684 -1.22 9.94 -15.18
C LEU A 684 -2.70 10.22 -14.89
N PHE A 685 -3.60 9.34 -15.33
CA PHE A 685 -5.04 9.58 -15.36
C PHE A 685 -5.84 8.77 -14.35
N SER A 686 -5.27 7.74 -13.71
CA SER A 686 -6.04 6.93 -12.78
C SER A 686 -6.39 7.73 -11.52
N PRO A 687 -7.69 7.90 -11.19
CA PRO A 687 -8.12 8.48 -9.91
C PRO A 687 -7.84 7.54 -8.73
N SER A 688 -7.48 6.28 -9.00
CA SER A 688 -7.15 5.27 -7.99
C SER A 688 -5.81 5.52 -7.27
N LYS A 689 -5.11 6.64 -7.53
CA LYS A 689 -3.91 7.02 -6.75
C LYS A 689 -4.19 7.15 -5.25
N ASN A 690 -5.44 7.48 -4.91
CA ASN A 690 -5.92 7.58 -3.53
C ASN A 690 -6.57 6.27 -3.05
N ALA A 691 -6.47 5.17 -3.82
CA ALA A 691 -7.04 3.91 -3.40
C ALA A 691 -6.33 3.41 -2.12
N PRO A 692 -7.07 2.99 -1.08
CA PRO A 692 -6.51 2.68 0.23
C PRO A 692 -5.71 1.37 0.28
N TRP A 693 -5.71 0.58 -0.80
CA TRP A 693 -4.89 -0.63 -0.87
C TRP A 693 -3.47 -0.28 -1.36
N GLY A 694 -2.46 -0.65 -0.57
CA GLY A 694 -1.07 -0.25 -0.77
C GLY A 694 -0.49 -0.62 -2.14
N SER A 695 0.50 0.15 -2.58
CA SER A 695 1.26 -0.13 -3.80
C SER A 695 2.54 -0.92 -3.49
N ILE A 696 2.91 -1.87 -4.36
CA ILE A 696 4.20 -2.57 -4.24
C ILE A 696 5.37 -1.58 -4.32
N SER A 697 5.19 -0.50 -5.10
CA SER A 697 6.12 0.60 -5.22
C SER A 697 6.45 1.20 -3.85
N GLN A 698 5.45 1.42 -2.99
CA GLN A 698 5.68 1.97 -1.66
C GLN A 698 6.42 0.99 -0.74
N ALA A 699 6.12 -0.31 -0.84
CA ALA A 699 6.84 -1.34 -0.08
C ALA A 699 8.32 -1.43 -0.51
N LEU A 700 8.58 -1.39 -1.82
CA LEU A 700 9.93 -1.35 -2.39
C LEU A 700 10.68 -0.08 -1.95
N ILE A 701 10.03 1.08 -2.02
CA ILE A 701 10.60 2.36 -1.56
C ILE A 701 10.94 2.27 -0.07
N PHE A 702 10.02 1.77 0.77
CA PHE A 702 10.27 1.62 2.21
C PHE A 702 11.48 0.73 2.49
N HIS A 703 11.56 -0.44 1.84
CA HIS A 703 12.69 -1.35 1.99
C HIS A 703 14.02 -0.68 1.57
N GLN A 704 13.99 0.04 0.44
CA GLN A 704 15.15 0.73 -0.09
C GLN A 704 15.60 1.89 0.82
N VAL A 705 14.67 2.73 1.26
CA VAL A 705 14.93 3.86 2.17
C VAL A 705 15.47 3.35 3.51
N ARG A 706 14.86 2.31 4.09
CA ARG A 706 15.36 1.69 5.32
C ARG A 706 16.80 1.19 5.15
N LYS A 707 17.09 0.47 4.07
CA LYS A 707 18.44 -0.05 3.79
C LYS A 707 19.46 1.10 3.65
N TYR A 708 19.09 2.18 2.96
CA TYR A 708 19.95 3.36 2.83
C TYR A 708 20.15 4.11 4.15
N LEU A 709 19.11 4.24 4.98
CA LEU A 709 19.22 4.84 6.30
C LEU A 709 20.14 4.04 7.22
N LEU A 710 20.09 2.70 7.15
CA LEU A 710 21.00 1.81 7.89
C LEU A 710 22.45 1.88 7.38
N MET A 711 22.64 2.14 6.08
CA MET A 711 23.97 2.30 5.48
C MET A 711 24.61 3.66 5.83
N LEU A 712 23.79 4.65 6.20
CA LEU A 712 24.23 5.97 6.62
C LEU A 712 24.71 5.94 8.08
N ASP A 713 26.00 5.70 8.29
CA ASP A 713 26.63 5.57 9.61
C ASP A 713 26.97 6.94 10.22
N SER A 714 26.33 7.30 11.33
CA SER A 714 26.59 8.55 12.06
C SER A 714 27.99 8.62 12.68
N ARG A 715 28.69 7.49 12.86
CA ARG A 715 30.06 7.49 13.40
C ARG A 715 31.09 8.04 12.42
N LYS A 716 30.73 8.14 11.14
CA LYS A 716 31.58 8.66 10.06
C LYS A 716 31.28 10.12 9.72
N ASP A 717 30.63 10.84 10.63
CA ASP A 717 30.32 12.26 10.47
C ASP A 717 31.62 13.07 10.29
N HIS A 718 31.68 13.83 9.20
CA HIS A 718 32.82 14.70 8.87
C HIS A 718 32.32 16.00 8.26
N VAL A 719 33.03 17.10 8.53
CA VAL A 719 32.67 18.47 8.11
C VAL A 719 32.44 18.56 6.59
N LYS A 720 33.19 17.79 5.78
CA LYS A 720 33.03 17.71 4.32
C LYS A 720 31.66 17.22 3.86
N PHE A 721 31.00 16.38 4.65
CA PHE A 721 29.66 15.84 4.36
C PHE A 721 28.55 16.64 5.02
N TRP A 722 28.87 17.71 5.74
CA TRP A 722 27.87 18.55 6.39
C TRP A 722 26.86 19.08 5.37
N ARG A 723 25.59 19.05 5.77
CA ARG A 723 24.44 19.59 5.03
C ARG A 723 23.53 20.32 6.01
N PRO A 724 22.85 21.39 5.59
CA PRO A 724 21.86 22.06 6.45
C PRO A 724 20.67 21.11 6.66
N GLN A 725 20.46 20.68 7.91
CA GLN A 725 19.33 19.85 8.30
C GLN A 725 18.46 20.70 9.24
N MET A 726 17.40 21.29 8.71
CA MET A 726 16.66 22.37 9.37
C MET A 726 15.44 21.82 10.13
N LEU A 727 15.24 22.26 11.36
CA LEU A 727 13.97 22.15 12.09
C LEU A 727 13.40 23.56 12.28
N LEU A 728 12.30 23.88 11.62
CA LEU A 728 11.60 25.15 11.79
C LEU A 728 10.44 24.97 12.76
N MET A 729 10.43 25.74 13.83
CA MET A 729 9.30 25.80 14.76
C MET A 729 8.24 26.76 14.22
N VAL A 730 7.03 26.26 13.96
CA VAL A 730 5.91 27.05 13.42
C VAL A 730 4.75 27.05 14.40
N ALA A 731 4.39 28.25 14.89
CA ALA A 731 3.22 28.43 15.74
C ALA A 731 1.92 28.39 14.92
N CYS A 732 1.85 29.15 13.83
CA CYS A 732 0.70 29.17 12.92
C CYS A 732 1.19 29.23 11.46
N PRO A 733 0.83 28.24 10.61
CA PRO A 733 1.19 28.26 9.20
C PRO A 733 0.70 29.48 8.43
N ARG A 734 -0.52 29.96 8.73
CA ARG A 734 -1.17 31.08 8.02
C ARG A 734 -0.30 32.35 8.01
N SER A 735 0.45 32.59 9.09
CA SER A 735 1.34 33.74 9.23
C SER A 735 2.79 33.46 8.86
N ALA A 736 3.19 32.18 8.79
CA ALA A 736 4.57 31.76 8.59
C ALA A 736 4.90 31.35 7.15
N CYS A 737 3.97 31.43 6.19
CA CYS A 737 4.18 31.00 4.80
C CYS A 737 5.50 31.50 4.16
N PRO A 738 5.84 32.81 4.22
CA PRO A 738 7.10 33.30 3.64
C PRO A 738 8.34 32.70 4.31
N LEU A 739 8.29 32.49 5.63
CA LEU A 739 9.39 31.88 6.38
C LEU A 739 9.55 30.39 6.03
N ILE A 740 8.43 29.66 5.89
CA ILE A 740 8.45 28.25 5.49
C ILE A 740 9.09 28.08 4.10
N ASP A 741 8.75 28.95 3.15
CA ASP A 741 9.31 28.95 1.79
C ASP A 741 10.80 29.37 1.77
N PHE A 742 11.17 30.38 2.56
CA PHE A 742 12.57 30.80 2.71
C PHE A 742 13.46 29.66 3.23
N VAL A 743 13.02 28.94 4.26
CA VAL A 743 13.79 27.82 4.82
C VAL A 743 13.88 26.65 3.85
N ASN A 744 12.86 26.46 2.99
CA ASN A 744 12.89 25.49 1.91
C ASN A 744 13.95 25.82 0.83
N ASP A 745 14.27 27.09 0.62
CA ASP A 745 15.41 27.49 -0.21
C ASP A 745 16.73 27.26 0.55
N LEU A 746 16.78 27.65 1.83
CA LEU A 746 17.98 27.58 2.68
C LEU A 746 18.50 26.16 2.88
N LYS A 747 17.63 25.14 2.88
CA LYS A 747 18.07 23.73 3.01
C LYS A 747 18.82 23.20 1.78
N LYS A 748 18.60 23.77 0.58
CA LYS A 748 19.22 23.38 -0.71
C LYS A 748 19.38 21.85 -0.94
N GLY A 749 18.38 21.07 -0.52
CA GLY A 749 18.35 19.60 -0.66
C GLY A 749 18.62 18.80 0.63
N GLY A 750 18.94 19.46 1.75
CA GLY A 750 19.01 18.82 3.07
C GLY A 750 17.65 18.47 3.66
N LEU A 751 17.68 17.85 4.85
CA LEU A 751 16.51 17.53 5.64
C LEU A 751 15.82 18.83 6.07
N TYR A 752 14.49 18.87 5.98
CA TYR A 752 13.70 19.96 6.50
C TYR A 752 12.48 19.40 7.21
N VAL A 753 12.34 19.76 8.48
CA VAL A 753 11.26 19.36 9.36
C VAL A 753 10.54 20.62 9.84
N ILE A 754 9.21 20.62 9.74
CA ILE A 754 8.34 21.64 10.30
C ILE A 754 7.78 21.07 11.61
N GLY A 755 8.17 21.69 12.72
CA GLY A 755 7.74 21.30 14.05
C GLY A 755 6.63 22.19 14.58
N HIS A 756 5.57 21.58 15.11
CA HIS A 756 4.50 22.29 15.82
C HIS A 756 4.22 21.66 17.17
N VAL A 757 4.03 22.50 18.19
CA VAL A 757 3.71 22.07 19.55
C VAL A 757 2.29 22.48 19.87
N LYS A 758 1.40 21.49 20.04
CA LYS A 758 0.06 21.71 20.55
C LYS A 758 0.12 21.74 22.07
N VAL A 759 -0.18 22.90 22.66
CA VAL A 759 -0.23 23.05 24.11
C VAL A 759 -1.50 22.38 24.63
N GLY A 760 -1.34 21.33 25.45
CA GLY A 760 -2.47 20.55 25.95
C GLY A 760 -2.06 19.47 26.95
N LYS A 761 -3.06 18.87 27.61
CA LYS A 761 -2.89 17.69 28.46
C LYS A 761 -3.63 16.51 27.81
N PHE A 762 -3.04 15.33 27.87
CA PHE A 762 -3.63 14.10 27.33
C PHE A 762 -4.79 13.55 28.19
N ASN A 763 -5.04 14.14 29.36
CA ASN A 763 -6.04 13.65 30.30
C ASN A 763 -7.46 14.04 29.82
N GLY A 764 -8.25 13.08 29.34
CA GLY A 764 -9.68 13.23 29.07
C GLY A 764 -10.10 13.28 27.59
N GLN A 765 -9.17 13.14 26.64
CA GLN A 765 -9.47 12.96 25.21
C GLN A 765 -9.36 11.47 24.85
N ASN A 766 -10.33 10.94 24.07
CA ASN A 766 -10.34 9.55 23.62
C ASN A 766 -9.32 9.26 22.50
N SER A 767 -8.82 10.30 21.82
CA SER A 767 -7.88 10.26 20.70
C SER A 767 -6.83 11.36 20.82
N ASP A 768 -5.66 11.14 20.20
CA ASP A 768 -4.61 12.16 20.11
C ASP A 768 -5.07 13.30 19.18
N PRO A 769 -5.11 14.57 19.66
CA PRO A 769 -5.58 15.70 18.85
C PRO A 769 -4.71 15.97 17.62
N THR A 770 -3.46 15.49 17.59
CA THR A 770 -2.57 15.67 16.43
C THR A 770 -2.94 14.78 15.25
N ILE A 771 -3.66 13.67 15.46
CA ILE A 771 -4.10 12.77 14.37
C ILE A 771 -5.06 13.50 13.42
N GLU A 772 -5.95 14.33 13.95
CA GLU A 772 -6.88 15.12 13.15
C GLU A 772 -6.17 16.29 12.44
N GLU A 773 -5.18 16.91 13.08
CA GLU A 773 -4.44 18.03 12.48
C GLU A 773 -3.43 17.58 11.42
N TYR A 774 -2.82 16.40 11.53
CA TYR A 774 -1.72 15.95 10.69
C TYR A 774 -2.03 15.94 9.17
N PRO A 775 -3.18 15.43 8.68
CA PRO A 775 -3.53 15.50 7.26
C PRO A 775 -3.63 16.93 6.72
N HIS A 776 -4.09 17.88 7.55
CA HIS A 776 -4.18 19.29 7.18
C HIS A 776 -2.79 19.92 6.98
N TRP A 777 -1.84 19.56 7.85
CA TRP A 777 -0.44 19.96 7.68
C TRP A 777 0.17 19.35 6.41
N LEU A 778 -0.12 18.09 6.08
CA LEU A 778 0.33 17.48 4.82
C LEU A 778 -0.21 18.22 3.60
N SER A 779 -1.51 18.52 3.59
CA SER A 779 -2.16 19.29 2.52
C SER A 779 -1.56 20.69 2.37
N LEU A 780 -1.15 21.32 3.47
CA LEU A 780 -0.43 22.60 3.45
C LEU A 780 0.92 22.47 2.74
N VAL A 781 1.71 21.44 3.08
CA VAL A 781 3.03 21.23 2.47
C VAL A 781 2.91 20.95 0.97
N ASP A 782 1.90 20.19 0.56
CA ASP A 782 1.60 19.93 -0.86
C ASP A 782 1.16 21.21 -1.58
N HIS A 783 0.31 22.02 -0.96
CA HIS A 783 -0.14 23.30 -1.51
C HIS A 783 1.04 24.27 -1.71
N MET A 784 1.90 24.40 -0.70
CA MET A 784 3.09 25.26 -0.73
C MET A 784 4.21 24.70 -1.62
N ARG A 785 4.09 23.43 -2.07
CA ARG A 785 5.11 22.68 -2.83
C ARG A 785 6.47 22.63 -2.12
N VAL A 786 6.43 22.55 -0.80
CA VAL A 786 7.62 22.52 0.05
C VAL A 786 8.04 21.07 0.29
N LYS A 787 9.34 20.79 0.29
CA LYS A 787 9.86 19.44 0.55
C LYS A 787 10.22 19.31 2.04
N ALA A 788 9.22 19.20 2.91
CA ALA A 788 9.40 19.10 4.35
C ALA A 788 8.67 17.89 4.95
N PHE A 789 9.23 17.37 6.04
CA PHE A 789 8.52 16.46 6.95
C PHE A 789 7.82 17.28 8.03
N ILE A 790 6.74 16.74 8.58
CA ILE A 790 5.91 17.41 9.57
C ILE A 790 5.98 16.59 10.85
N GLU A 791 6.29 17.25 11.96
CA GLU A 791 6.35 16.62 13.27
C GLU A 791 5.48 17.43 14.24
N LEU A 792 4.42 16.80 14.73
CA LEU A 792 3.49 17.40 15.68
C LEU A 792 3.72 16.75 17.05
N THR A 793 3.71 17.55 18.11
CA THR A 793 3.82 17.03 19.48
C THR A 793 2.85 17.73 20.42
N VAL A 794 2.35 17.00 21.42
CA VAL A 794 1.46 17.52 22.46
C VAL A 794 2.20 17.59 23.78
N THR A 795 2.34 18.79 24.35
CA THR A 795 3.02 19.00 25.64
C THR A 795 2.34 20.09 26.47
N LYS A 796 2.69 20.16 27.76
CA LYS A 796 2.16 21.18 28.68
C LYS A 796 2.71 22.57 28.37
N THR A 797 3.96 22.65 27.92
CA THR A 797 4.63 23.91 27.56
C THR A 797 5.29 23.79 26.19
N VAL A 798 5.43 24.92 25.49
CA VAL A 798 6.08 24.98 24.18
C VAL A 798 7.57 24.64 24.29
N ARG A 799 8.23 25.06 25.37
CA ARG A 799 9.65 24.77 25.63
C ARG A 799 9.92 23.28 25.74
N GLU A 800 9.13 22.54 26.52
CA GLU A 800 9.22 21.06 26.60
C GLU A 800 8.98 20.39 25.24
N GLY A 801 7.96 20.83 24.49
CA GLY A 801 7.66 20.28 23.17
C GLY A 801 8.80 20.50 22.17
N MET A 802 9.43 21.69 22.18
CA MET A 802 10.61 21.96 21.35
C MET A 802 11.79 21.05 21.75
N GLN A 803 12.05 20.86 23.06
CA GLN A 803 13.11 19.96 23.52
C GLN A 803 12.88 18.52 23.02
N HIS A 804 11.64 18.06 22.99
CA HIS A 804 11.30 16.75 22.43
C HIS A 804 11.56 16.69 20.93
N LEU A 805 11.09 17.68 20.16
CA LEU A 805 11.29 17.73 18.71
C LEU A 805 12.79 17.78 18.34
N ILE A 806 13.60 18.59 19.03
CA ILE A 806 15.05 18.66 18.78
C ILE A 806 15.74 17.30 18.95
N ARG A 807 15.29 16.49 19.92
CA ARG A 807 15.90 15.19 20.26
C ARG A 807 15.37 14.05 19.39
N LEU A 808 14.07 14.09 19.07
CA LEU A 808 13.35 12.97 18.48
C LEU A 808 13.11 13.11 16.98
N SER A 809 13.11 14.32 16.42
CA SER A 809 12.89 14.51 14.99
C SER A 809 14.02 13.90 14.14
N GLY A 810 13.63 13.17 13.10
CA GLY A 810 14.54 12.48 12.18
C GLY A 810 14.82 11.01 12.56
N MET A 811 15.53 10.30 11.68
CA MET A 811 15.81 8.86 11.83
C MET A 811 17.27 8.53 11.50
N GLY A 812 17.93 7.79 12.38
CA GLY A 812 19.35 7.41 12.20
C GLY A 812 20.27 8.64 12.12
N ALA A 813 21.10 8.71 11.08
CA ALA A 813 21.97 9.86 10.80
C ALA A 813 21.25 11.06 10.15
N MET A 814 20.00 10.89 9.70
CA MET A 814 19.18 11.99 9.17
C MET A 814 18.43 12.70 10.30
N LYS A 815 19.10 13.59 11.02
CA LYS A 815 18.53 14.38 12.13
C LYS A 815 18.73 15.88 11.92
N PRO A 816 17.85 16.76 12.44
CA PRO A 816 18.08 18.19 12.39
C PRO A 816 19.37 18.60 13.11
N ASN A 817 20.14 19.50 12.51
CA ASN A 817 21.36 20.08 13.07
C ASN A 817 21.24 21.59 13.32
N THR A 818 20.28 22.25 12.67
CA THR A 818 20.04 23.69 12.77
C THR A 818 18.58 23.93 13.12
N ILE A 819 18.34 24.60 14.24
CA ILE A 819 17.01 24.93 14.75
C ILE A 819 16.70 26.37 14.39
N ILE A 820 15.54 26.59 13.78
CA ILE A 820 15.08 27.91 13.35
C ILE A 820 13.84 28.28 14.14
N LEU A 821 13.88 29.46 14.75
CA LEU A 821 12.75 30.05 15.46
C LEU A 821 12.34 31.35 14.76
N GLY A 822 11.03 31.62 14.71
CA GLY A 822 10.54 32.97 14.43
C GLY A 822 10.89 33.90 15.60
N PHE A 823 11.28 35.13 15.30
CA PHE A 823 11.61 36.13 16.31
C PHE A 823 10.40 36.45 17.19
N TYR A 824 10.64 36.68 18.48
CA TYR A 824 9.59 37.08 19.42
C TYR A 824 9.38 38.60 19.32
N ASP A 825 8.32 39.03 18.64
CA ASP A 825 7.93 40.44 18.49
C ASP A 825 6.47 40.69 18.87
N GLU A 826 6.13 41.97 19.06
CA GLU A 826 4.75 42.41 19.38
C GLU A 826 3.92 42.71 18.12
N GLU A 827 4.43 42.41 16.92
CA GLU A 827 3.70 42.68 15.69
C GLU A 827 2.47 41.77 15.52
N THR A 828 1.42 42.32 14.92
CA THR A 828 0.19 41.58 14.63
C THR A 828 0.43 40.61 13.47
N PRO A 829 0.11 39.31 13.61
CA PRO A 829 0.35 38.35 12.54
C PRO A 829 -0.52 38.64 11.31
N LYS A 830 0.10 38.66 10.13
CA LYS A 830 -0.60 38.82 8.85
C LYS A 830 -1.08 37.46 8.33
N ASN A 831 -2.28 37.40 7.76
CA ASN A 831 -2.80 36.19 7.12
C ASN A 831 -2.36 36.13 5.64
N PHE A 832 -1.54 35.17 5.27
CA PHE A 832 -1.05 35.00 3.89
C PHE A 832 -1.97 34.15 3.00
N PHE A 833 -3.04 33.54 3.52
CA PHE A 833 -3.97 32.74 2.69
C PHE A 833 -5.00 33.56 1.91
N LEU A 834 -5.16 34.86 2.21
CA LEU A 834 -6.12 35.73 1.53
C LEU A 834 -5.45 36.50 0.39
N ASP A 835 -4.51 37.41 0.72
CA ASP A 835 -3.93 38.37 -0.21
C ASP A 835 -2.43 38.15 -0.43
N SER A 836 -2.03 36.96 -0.87
CA SER A 836 -0.62 36.67 -1.19
C SER A 836 -0.42 35.62 -2.29
N GLN A 837 0.84 35.37 -2.66
CA GLN A 837 1.23 34.29 -3.57
C GLN A 837 0.88 32.89 -3.04
N TYR A 838 0.51 32.77 -1.77
CA TYR A 838 0.12 31.54 -1.08
C TYR A 838 -1.39 31.48 -0.78
N ALA A 839 -2.21 32.24 -1.54
CA ALA A 839 -3.63 32.32 -1.30
C ALA A 839 -4.35 30.99 -1.56
N THR A 840 -5.27 30.60 -0.67
CA THR A 840 -6.02 29.33 -0.77
C THR A 840 -7.30 29.35 0.05
N THR A 841 -8.35 28.74 -0.50
CA THR A 841 -9.64 28.53 0.18
C THR A 841 -9.78 27.14 0.81
N MET A 842 -8.78 26.26 0.62
CA MET A 842 -8.84 24.85 1.07
C MET A 842 -9.03 24.69 2.59
N PHE A 843 -8.56 25.66 3.38
CA PHE A 843 -8.58 25.61 4.84
C PHE A 843 -9.67 26.50 5.48
N GLU A 844 -10.60 27.01 4.67
CA GLU A 844 -11.70 27.87 5.13
C GLU A 844 -13.02 27.10 5.33
N ASN A 845 -13.30 26.09 4.51
CA ASN A 845 -14.59 25.41 4.48
C ASN A 845 -14.70 24.15 5.37
N SER A 846 -13.58 23.63 5.90
CA SER A 846 -13.55 22.43 6.73
C SER A 846 -13.71 22.79 8.21
N THR A 847 -14.93 23.17 8.59
CA THR A 847 -15.32 23.41 9.99
C THR A 847 -15.93 22.13 10.57
N THR A 848 -15.21 21.44 11.47
CA THR A 848 -15.78 20.31 12.21
C THR A 848 -16.60 20.76 13.43
N LEU A 849 -16.49 22.04 13.84
CA LEU A 849 -17.33 22.68 14.87
C LEU A 849 -17.48 24.20 14.60
N PRO A 850 -18.54 24.86 15.13
CA PRO A 850 -18.89 26.26 14.84
C PRO A 850 -17.86 27.34 15.27
N ASN A 851 -16.75 26.97 15.92
CA ASN A 851 -15.79 27.92 16.49
C ASN A 851 -14.30 27.55 16.29
N ASN A 852 -13.97 26.52 15.51
CA ASN A 852 -12.57 26.07 15.38
C ASN A 852 -12.10 26.11 13.92
N THR A 853 -11.49 27.22 13.53
CA THR A 853 -10.82 27.35 12.23
C THR A 853 -9.53 26.55 12.21
N ILE A 854 -9.27 25.80 11.14
CA ILE A 854 -8.00 25.09 10.93
C ILE A 854 -6.85 26.12 10.91
N PHE A 855 -5.80 25.92 11.71
CA PHE A 855 -4.72 26.90 11.93
C PHE A 855 -5.21 28.27 12.44
N PRO A 856 -5.68 28.38 13.70
CA PRO A 856 -6.18 29.63 14.25
C PRO A 856 -5.09 30.71 14.27
N LEU A 857 -5.47 31.93 13.87
CA LEU A 857 -4.58 33.10 13.90
C LEU A 857 -4.73 33.81 15.24
N ARG A 858 -3.62 34.25 15.83
CA ARG A 858 -3.63 35.03 17.08
C ARG A 858 -4.31 36.38 16.87
N GLN A 859 -5.30 36.71 17.71
CA GLN A 859 -5.95 38.03 17.72
C GLN A 859 -5.02 39.09 18.34
N ALA A 860 -5.15 40.35 17.92
CA ALA A 860 -4.27 41.45 18.36
C ALA A 860 -4.27 41.69 19.88
N THR A 861 -5.36 41.33 20.57
CA THR A 861 -5.53 41.47 22.03
C THR A 861 -5.32 40.15 22.80
N GLY A 862 -4.99 39.06 22.10
CA GLY A 862 -4.83 37.74 22.72
C GLY A 862 -3.47 37.58 23.41
N GLU A 863 -3.46 36.93 24.58
CA GLU A 863 -2.23 36.56 25.28
C GLU A 863 -1.33 35.68 24.40
N LYS A 864 -0.02 35.93 24.43
CA LYS A 864 0.95 35.06 23.78
C LYS A 864 1.05 33.76 24.57
N SER A 865 1.10 32.63 23.86
CA SER A 865 1.29 31.32 24.48
C SER A 865 2.68 31.11 25.09
N LEU A 866 3.59 32.07 24.92
CA LEU A 866 5.00 31.98 25.29
C LEU A 866 5.42 33.30 25.96
N ASP A 867 6.08 33.22 27.12
CA ASP A 867 6.67 34.37 27.81
C ASP A 867 8.09 34.68 27.27
N PRO A 868 8.55 35.95 27.28
CA PRO A 868 9.90 36.31 26.82
C PRO A 868 11.03 35.51 27.47
N VAL A 869 10.92 35.20 28.76
CA VAL A 869 11.94 34.42 29.49
C VAL A 869 11.98 32.99 28.95
N GLN A 870 10.81 32.40 28.68
CA GLN A 870 10.73 31.06 28.08
C GLN A 870 11.32 31.02 26.67
N TYR A 871 11.15 32.07 25.87
CA TYR A 871 11.75 32.20 24.54
C TYR A 871 13.28 32.18 24.58
N VAL A 872 13.88 33.01 25.43
CA VAL A 872 15.35 33.04 25.59
C VAL A 872 15.86 31.74 26.21
N GLY A 873 15.09 31.14 27.13
CA GLY A 873 15.32 29.80 27.65
C GLY A 873 15.33 28.73 26.55
N MET A 874 14.44 28.81 25.56
CA MET A 874 14.44 27.92 24.39
C MET A 874 15.73 28.09 23.56
N CYS A 875 16.16 29.32 23.30
CA CYS A 875 17.43 29.60 22.61
C CYS A 875 18.63 28.99 23.36
N SER A 876 18.67 29.16 24.69
CA SER A 876 19.69 28.57 25.57
C SER A 876 19.69 27.03 25.50
N ASP A 877 18.51 26.41 25.51
CA ASP A 877 18.37 24.96 25.42
C ASP A 877 18.89 24.39 24.10
N VAL A 878 18.65 25.07 22.98
CA VAL A 878 19.15 24.66 21.64
C VAL A 878 20.68 24.58 21.66
N LEU A 879 21.35 25.59 22.22
CA LEU A 879 22.81 25.64 22.31
C LEU A 879 23.35 24.59 23.28
N LYS A 880 22.68 24.36 24.42
CA LYS A 880 23.02 23.28 25.37
C LYS A 880 22.92 21.89 24.72
N MET A 881 22.00 21.71 23.77
CA MET A 881 21.88 20.47 22.97
C MET A 881 22.87 20.38 21.80
N LYS A 882 23.84 21.31 21.71
CA LYS A 882 24.86 21.39 20.66
C LYS A 882 24.28 21.45 19.25
N LYS A 883 23.22 22.23 19.06
CA LYS A 883 22.60 22.50 17.76
C LYS A 883 22.83 23.95 17.35
N ASN A 884 22.97 24.18 16.05
CA ASN A 884 23.05 25.53 15.52
C ASN A 884 21.69 26.23 15.68
N LEU A 885 21.69 27.54 15.90
CA LEU A 885 20.48 28.33 16.14
C LEU A 885 20.36 29.45 15.11
N CYS A 886 19.15 29.64 14.58
CA CYS A 886 18.81 30.77 13.73
C CYS A 886 17.51 31.43 14.22
N LEU A 887 17.51 32.75 14.39
CA LEU A 887 16.30 33.53 14.69
C LEU A 887 15.94 34.37 13.48
N CYS A 888 14.69 34.25 13.02
CA CYS A 888 14.22 34.86 11.79
C CYS A 888 13.24 36.00 12.10
N ARG A 889 13.58 37.23 11.69
CA ARG A 889 12.75 38.43 11.92
C ARG A 889 12.37 39.10 10.59
N ASN A 890 11.20 39.77 10.56
CA ASN A 890 10.69 40.57 9.43
C ASN A 890 10.46 39.79 8.12
N PHE A 891 10.28 38.47 8.18
CA PHE A 891 10.01 37.64 7.00
C PHE A 891 8.63 37.87 6.37
N HIS A 892 7.71 38.55 7.08
CA HIS A 892 6.44 38.98 6.52
C HIS A 892 6.59 40.02 5.40
N LEU A 893 7.76 40.72 5.33
CA LEU A 893 8.11 41.66 4.26
C LEU A 893 8.69 40.97 3.02
N LEU A 894 9.15 39.72 3.15
CA LEU A 894 9.80 39.00 2.06
C LEU A 894 8.77 38.56 1.02
N ASN A 895 8.91 39.05 -0.21
CA ASN A 895 8.13 38.59 -1.36
C ASN A 895 9.05 38.01 -2.43
N LYS A 896 9.01 36.68 -2.59
CA LYS A 896 9.86 35.94 -3.53
C LYS A 896 9.65 36.33 -4.99
N ALA A 897 8.44 36.76 -5.37
CA ALA A 897 8.17 37.24 -6.73
C ALA A 897 9.00 38.50 -7.09
N GLN A 898 9.31 39.34 -6.10
CA GLN A 898 10.14 40.52 -6.29
C GLN A 898 11.62 40.18 -6.53
N LEU A 899 12.10 39.01 -6.12
CA LEU A 899 13.50 38.60 -6.33
C LEU A 899 13.79 38.22 -7.79
N THR A 900 12.77 37.83 -8.55
CA THR A 900 12.90 37.30 -9.91
C THR A 900 12.62 38.33 -11.01
N LYS A 901 11.83 39.36 -10.71
CA LYS A 901 11.55 40.50 -11.62
C LYS A 901 12.47 41.66 -11.28
N ASN A 902 12.80 42.52 -12.25
CA ASN A 902 13.61 43.75 -12.08
C ASN A 902 13.15 44.57 -10.86
N SER A 903 13.72 44.27 -9.69
CA SER A 903 13.39 44.90 -8.43
C SER A 903 14.60 45.67 -7.91
N ASN A 904 14.34 46.53 -6.93
CA ASN A 904 15.36 47.35 -6.29
C ASN A 904 16.31 46.54 -5.38
N LEU A 905 16.07 45.23 -5.23
CA LEU A 905 16.85 44.33 -4.37
C LEU A 905 18.01 43.72 -5.16
N LYS A 906 19.25 43.98 -4.71
CA LYS A 906 20.47 43.58 -5.44
C LYS A 906 21.42 42.69 -4.63
N TYR A 907 21.25 42.65 -3.32
CA TYR A 907 22.28 42.13 -2.42
C TYR A 907 21.75 41.14 -1.37
N ILE A 908 22.64 40.25 -0.95
CA ILE A 908 22.54 39.45 0.28
C ILE A 908 23.68 39.91 1.18
N ASP A 909 23.35 40.38 2.38
CA ASP A 909 24.31 41.01 3.28
C ASP A 909 24.70 40.06 4.41
N VAL A 910 25.98 40.02 4.76
CA VAL A 910 26.52 39.22 5.87
C VAL A 910 27.36 40.11 6.78
N TRP A 911 27.00 40.12 8.07
CA TRP A 911 27.65 40.89 9.13
C TRP A 911 28.33 39.95 10.13
N PRO A 912 29.57 39.52 9.85
CA PRO A 912 30.31 38.54 10.65
C PRO A 912 31.01 39.21 11.85
N VAL A 913 30.25 39.94 12.68
CA VAL A 913 30.74 40.71 13.83
C VAL A 913 29.83 40.52 15.01
N ASN A 914 30.38 40.21 16.18
CA ASN A 914 29.61 40.15 17.41
C ASN A 914 29.39 41.57 17.96
N PHE A 915 28.24 42.17 17.68
CA PHE A 915 27.93 43.52 18.12
C PHE A 915 27.87 43.70 19.65
N PHE A 916 27.74 42.62 20.42
CA PHE A 916 27.67 42.70 21.88
C PHE A 916 29.05 42.70 22.54
N GLN A 917 30.03 42.12 21.85
CA GLN A 917 31.44 42.07 22.26
C GLN A 917 32.31 41.97 20.99
N PRO A 918 32.57 43.09 20.30
CA PRO A 918 33.24 43.06 19.01
C PRO A 918 34.71 42.68 19.19
N THR A 919 35.17 41.68 18.42
CA THR A 919 36.58 41.28 18.39
C THR A 919 37.12 41.16 16.97
N ASP A 920 38.42 41.39 16.78
CA ASP A 920 39.06 41.23 15.47
C ASP A 920 39.06 39.78 14.94
N GLN A 921 38.74 38.79 15.78
CA GLN A 921 38.65 37.38 15.38
C GLN A 921 37.23 36.95 14.97
N ASP A 922 36.21 37.78 15.20
CA ASP A 922 34.81 37.47 14.91
C ASP A 922 34.60 36.94 13.47
N PRO A 923 35.24 37.49 12.41
CA PRO A 923 35.02 37.00 11.05
C PRO A 923 35.48 35.56 10.78
N PHE A 924 36.32 35.01 11.67
CA PHE A 924 36.90 33.67 11.56
C PHE A 924 36.32 32.69 12.59
N ASP A 925 35.41 33.14 13.44
CA ASP A 925 34.69 32.29 14.38
C ASP A 925 33.78 31.29 13.64
N THR A 926 33.51 30.18 14.30
CA THR A 926 32.57 29.12 13.90
C THR A 926 31.21 29.67 13.49
N THR A 927 30.67 30.65 14.23
CA THR A 927 29.40 31.31 13.92
C THR A 927 29.44 32.08 12.60
N SER A 928 30.48 32.88 12.39
CA SER A 928 30.66 33.66 11.16
C SER A 928 30.88 32.77 9.94
N LEU A 929 31.66 31.69 10.08
CA LEU A 929 31.85 30.70 9.01
C LEU A 929 30.54 29.97 8.68
N PHE A 930 29.75 29.61 9.70
CA PHE A 930 28.44 29.00 9.50
C PHE A 930 27.47 29.96 8.80
N MET A 931 27.45 31.22 9.19
CA MET A 931 26.66 32.28 8.57
C MET A 931 27.04 32.49 7.10
N LEU A 932 28.34 32.57 6.79
CA LEU A 932 28.85 32.65 5.42
C LEU A 932 28.43 31.43 4.59
N GLN A 933 28.46 30.24 5.18
CA GLN A 933 28.02 29.02 4.51
C GLN A 933 26.51 29.07 4.19
N LEU A 934 25.66 29.52 5.12
CA LEU A 934 24.22 29.69 4.88
C LEU A 934 23.94 30.73 3.77
N ALA A 935 24.62 31.87 3.82
CA ALA A 935 24.48 32.93 2.82
C ALA A 935 24.96 32.47 1.42
N CYS A 936 26.00 31.63 1.36
CA CYS A 936 26.46 31.01 0.13
C CYS A 936 25.44 29.98 -0.40
N ILE A 937 24.87 29.14 0.48
CA ILE A 937 23.88 28.13 0.12
C ILE A 937 22.65 28.76 -0.51
N ILE A 938 22.12 29.83 0.09
CA ILE A 938 20.94 30.52 -0.45
C ILE A 938 21.26 31.18 -1.80
N ASN A 939 22.43 31.80 -1.97
CA ASN A 939 22.85 32.38 -3.25
C ASN A 939 22.98 31.34 -4.39
N MET A 940 23.20 30.07 -4.04
CA MET A 940 23.24 28.99 -5.04
C MET A 940 21.84 28.53 -5.52
N VAL A 941 20.75 28.97 -4.88
CA VAL A 941 19.37 28.63 -5.27
C VAL A 941 18.96 29.49 -6.48
N PRO A 942 18.28 28.93 -7.50
CA PRO A 942 17.93 29.66 -8.72
C PRO A 942 17.21 30.99 -8.49
N SER A 943 16.32 31.07 -7.49
CA SER A 943 15.57 32.30 -7.16
C SER A 943 16.42 33.42 -6.59
N TRP A 944 17.63 33.13 -6.10
CA TRP A 944 18.52 34.07 -5.40
C TRP A 944 19.83 34.32 -6.16
N LYS A 945 20.13 33.55 -7.20
CA LYS A 945 21.39 33.56 -7.96
C LYS A 945 21.76 34.90 -8.58
N ASN A 946 20.77 35.77 -8.83
CA ASN A 946 20.99 37.09 -9.42
C ASN A 946 21.44 38.14 -8.39
N LEU A 947 21.40 37.82 -7.09
CA LEU A 947 21.81 38.71 -6.01
C LEU A 947 23.31 38.57 -5.74
N HIS A 948 23.96 39.69 -5.47
CA HIS A 948 25.38 39.70 -5.10
C HIS A 948 25.56 39.58 -3.59
N LEU A 949 26.41 38.64 -3.17
CA LEU A 949 26.77 38.45 -1.77
C LEU A 949 27.77 39.52 -1.32
N ARG A 950 27.44 40.26 -0.24
CA ARG A 950 28.30 41.28 0.36
C ARG A 950 28.68 40.89 1.79
N VAL A 951 29.97 40.91 2.10
CA VAL A 951 30.49 40.65 3.45
C VAL A 951 31.02 41.96 4.01
N PHE A 952 30.49 42.37 5.16
CA PHE A 952 30.92 43.60 5.83
C PHE A 952 32.13 43.33 6.71
N HIS A 953 33.13 44.20 6.61
CA HIS A 953 34.32 44.15 7.45
C HIS A 953 34.35 45.37 8.37
N CYS A 954 34.33 45.10 9.68
CA CYS A 954 34.41 46.10 10.74
C CYS A 954 35.76 45.92 11.45
N GLU A 955 36.58 46.97 11.50
CA GLU A 955 37.95 46.92 12.06
C GLU A 955 37.96 47.59 13.44
N THR A 956 38.42 46.87 14.48
CA THR A 956 38.31 47.36 15.86
C THR A 956 39.54 48.15 16.36
N GLY A 957 40.66 48.11 15.63
CA GLY A 957 41.91 48.80 15.98
C GLY A 957 42.26 50.02 15.11
N ASP A 958 43.00 50.98 15.69
CA ASP A 958 43.57 52.12 14.98
C ASP A 958 44.65 51.67 14.00
N GLY A 959 44.38 51.79 12.69
CA GLY A 959 45.39 51.71 11.63
C GLY A 959 46.18 53.01 11.43
N ASN A 960 46.06 53.99 12.34
CA ASN A 960 46.61 55.35 12.20
C ASN A 960 47.62 55.71 13.32
N GLU A 961 48.46 54.78 13.78
CA GLU A 961 49.77 55.21 14.27
C GLU A 961 50.65 55.49 13.04
N SER A 962 50.64 56.77 12.66
CA SER A 962 51.62 57.37 11.77
C SER A 962 53.03 56.93 12.17
N LEU A 963 53.83 56.53 11.19
CA LEU A 963 55.28 56.35 11.30
C LEU A 963 55.92 57.45 12.17
N SER A 964 56.23 57.15 13.43
CA SER A 964 57.24 57.88 14.18
C SER A 964 58.59 57.24 13.88
N ILE A 965 59.35 57.86 12.98
CA ILE A 965 60.77 57.60 12.80
C ILE A 965 61.48 58.06 14.08
N SER A 966 61.74 57.14 15.01
CA SER A 966 62.85 57.26 15.96
C SER A 966 63.06 55.95 16.73
N ASP A 967 64.26 55.42 16.56
CA ASP A 967 65.05 54.61 17.49
C ASP A 967 65.03 53.06 17.41
N SER A 968 66.23 52.58 17.06
CA SER A 968 66.94 51.33 17.42
C SER A 968 66.91 50.15 16.41
N PRO A 969 68.07 49.77 15.82
CA PRO A 969 68.19 48.59 14.98
C PRO A 969 68.57 47.40 15.85
N ASN A 970 67.61 46.72 16.46
CA ASN A 970 67.81 45.37 17.00
C ASN A 970 66.48 44.71 17.39
N SER A 971 65.69 44.31 16.40
CA SER A 971 64.95 43.04 16.48
C SER A 971 64.64 42.54 15.07
N MET A 972 65.28 41.44 14.70
CA MET A 972 64.98 40.70 13.49
C MET A 972 63.83 39.75 13.83
N ASN A 973 62.58 40.22 13.67
CA ASN A 973 61.35 39.42 13.46
C ASN A 973 60.08 40.31 13.56
N GLU A 974 59.91 41.28 12.66
CA GLU A 974 58.60 41.89 12.42
C GLU A 974 58.06 41.45 11.05
N TYR A 975 57.25 40.41 11.07
CA TYR A 975 56.37 40.10 9.94
C TYR A 975 55.34 41.23 9.82
N PRO A 976 55.05 41.76 8.62
CA PRO A 976 54.00 42.76 8.46
C PRO A 976 52.65 42.16 8.89
N ARG A 977 51.94 42.82 9.82
CA ARG A 977 50.58 42.44 10.21
C ARG A 977 49.70 42.43 8.94
N ILE A 978 49.38 41.24 8.43
CA ILE A 978 48.47 41.08 7.31
C ILE A 978 47.10 41.65 7.72
N SER A 979 46.62 42.67 7.00
CA SER A 979 45.30 43.26 7.25
C SER A 979 44.19 42.20 7.25
N ASN A 980 43.25 42.30 8.20
CA ASN A 980 42.15 41.34 8.34
C ASN A 980 41.28 41.24 7.07
N GLU A 981 41.18 42.31 6.27
CA GLU A 981 40.54 42.29 4.95
C GLU A 981 41.20 41.26 4.01
N HIS A 982 42.54 41.23 3.97
CA HIS A 982 43.29 40.27 3.15
C HIS A 982 43.06 38.83 3.63
N ARG A 983 42.97 38.62 4.96
CA ARG A 983 42.66 37.30 5.54
C ARG A 983 41.25 36.84 5.14
N ILE A 984 40.23 37.70 5.22
CA ILE A 984 38.85 37.38 4.79
C ILE A 984 38.83 37.04 3.30
N ARG A 985 39.49 37.86 2.47
CA ARG A 985 39.57 37.63 1.02
C ARG A 985 40.25 36.31 0.67
N LYS A 986 41.33 35.96 1.38
CA LYS A 986 42.00 34.66 1.24
C LYS A 986 41.07 33.50 1.61
N SER A 987 40.33 33.61 2.72
CA SER A 987 39.35 32.60 3.14
C SER A 987 38.22 32.42 2.12
N LEU A 988 37.65 33.52 1.60
CA LEU A 988 36.61 33.46 0.57
C LEU A 988 37.12 32.80 -0.72
N ASN A 989 38.36 33.10 -1.14
CA ASN A 989 38.99 32.46 -2.29
C ASN A 989 39.22 30.96 -2.09
N LEU A 990 39.73 30.55 -0.92
CA LEU A 990 39.93 29.13 -0.58
C LEU A 990 38.60 28.36 -0.59
N LEU A 991 37.53 28.96 -0.05
CA LEU A 991 36.19 28.38 -0.02
C LEU A 991 35.42 28.54 -1.34
N ARG A 992 36.01 29.24 -2.34
CA ARG A 992 35.39 29.55 -3.64
C ARG A 992 34.05 30.30 -3.52
N ILE A 993 33.92 31.16 -2.52
CA ILE A 993 32.74 32.00 -2.31
C ILE A 993 32.94 33.32 -3.05
N SER A 994 32.13 33.57 -4.07
CA SER A 994 32.12 34.86 -4.77
C SER A 994 31.33 35.88 -3.96
N ALA A 995 32.04 36.71 -3.19
CA ALA A 995 31.47 37.78 -2.40
C ALA A 995 32.32 39.06 -2.49
N SER A 996 31.68 40.22 -2.46
CA SER A 996 32.37 41.51 -2.34
C SER A 996 32.56 41.89 -0.88
N ILE A 997 33.75 42.34 -0.50
CA ILE A 997 34.03 42.83 0.85
C ILE A 997 33.75 44.34 0.88
N LYS A 998 32.98 44.81 1.87
CA LYS A 998 32.70 46.23 2.09
C LYS A 998 33.20 46.65 3.47
N LYS A 999 34.19 47.54 3.48
CA LYS A 999 34.74 48.11 4.73
C LYS A 999 33.82 49.20 5.26
N ILE A 1000 33.62 49.23 6.57
CA ILE A 1000 32.81 50.24 7.27
C ILE A 1000 33.73 51.32 7.82
N PRO A 1001 33.63 52.57 7.34
CA PRO A 1001 34.38 53.69 7.90
C PRO A 1001 33.90 53.98 9.34
N GLU A 1002 34.80 54.49 10.20
CA GLU A 1002 34.47 55.01 11.54
C GLU A 1002 33.94 53.98 12.57
N TRP A 1003 34.00 52.68 12.29
CA TRP A 1003 33.59 51.62 13.23
C TRP A 1003 34.36 51.69 14.57
N GLY A 1004 35.65 52.01 14.53
CA GLY A 1004 36.49 52.18 15.72
C GLY A 1004 36.02 53.32 16.64
N GLU A 1005 35.43 54.39 16.09
CA GLU A 1005 34.89 55.49 16.89
C GLU A 1005 33.61 55.08 17.62
N GLN A 1006 32.74 54.30 16.98
CA GLN A 1006 31.54 53.76 17.62
C GLN A 1006 31.87 52.77 18.75
N ILE A 1007 32.91 51.94 18.58
CA ILE A 1007 33.39 51.05 19.66
C ILE A 1007 33.98 51.86 20.82
N ARG A 1008 34.69 52.96 20.56
CA ARG A 1008 35.29 53.81 21.59
C ARG A 1008 34.22 54.38 22.55
N GLY A 1009 32.98 54.56 22.06
CA GLY A 1009 31.80 54.93 22.84
C GLY A 1009 31.41 53.92 23.94
N LEU A 1010 31.76 52.63 23.81
CA LEU A 1010 31.49 51.58 24.81
C LEU A 1010 32.53 51.52 25.94
N LYS A 1011 33.64 52.28 25.87
CA LYS A 1011 34.75 52.26 26.84
C LYS A 1011 35.28 50.84 27.17
N GLY A 1012 35.16 49.89 26.24
CA GLY A 1012 35.69 48.53 26.39
C GLY A 1012 34.94 47.59 27.34
N ARG A 1013 33.71 47.92 27.77
CA ARG A 1013 32.88 47.03 28.62
C ARG A 1013 31.88 46.21 27.80
N PRO A 1014 31.60 44.94 28.14
CA PRO A 1014 30.60 44.13 27.47
C PRO A 1014 29.18 44.68 27.72
N LEU A 1015 28.30 44.54 26.73
CA LEU A 1015 26.91 45.06 26.78
C LEU A 1015 26.01 44.38 27.82
N LEU A 1016 26.41 43.20 28.32
CA LEU A 1016 25.64 42.37 29.25
C LEU A 1016 26.56 41.96 30.42
N GLU A 1017 26.45 42.63 31.57
CA GLU A 1017 27.14 42.23 32.81
C GLU A 1017 26.15 41.64 33.83
N PRO A 1018 26.54 40.57 34.57
CA PRO A 1018 25.79 40.16 35.76
C PRO A 1018 25.97 41.20 36.86
N LYS A 1019 24.87 41.61 37.51
CA LYS A 1019 24.91 42.45 38.72
C LYS A 1019 25.64 41.69 39.83
N ASN A 1020 26.95 41.93 40.01
CA ASN A 1020 27.62 41.48 41.22
C ASN A 1020 27.27 42.42 42.37
N GLN A 1021 26.75 41.83 43.46
CA GLN A 1021 26.52 42.49 44.74
C GLN A 1021 27.84 43.13 45.22
N TYR A 1022 27.76 44.37 45.73
CA TYR A 1022 28.81 45.27 46.23
C TYR A 1022 29.22 46.45 45.33
N GLU A 1023 28.25 47.20 44.80
CA GLU A 1023 28.46 48.65 44.61
C GLU A 1023 27.28 49.42 45.21
N SER A 1024 27.47 49.85 46.46
CA SER A 1024 26.67 50.90 47.09
C SER A 1024 27.08 52.26 46.53
N SER A 1025 26.48 52.69 45.42
CA SER A 1025 26.31 54.13 45.12
C SER A 1025 25.14 54.34 44.15
N THR A 1026 24.20 55.18 44.56
CA THR A 1026 22.81 55.21 44.09
C THR A 1026 22.55 56.10 42.87
N GLU A 1027 23.58 56.49 42.08
CA GLU A 1027 23.40 57.46 40.98
C GLU A 1027 24.03 57.08 39.63
N SER A 1028 24.72 55.93 39.50
CA SER A 1028 25.47 55.55 38.28
C SER A 1028 24.82 54.47 37.39
N ASN A 1029 23.66 53.92 37.76
CA ASN A 1029 23.04 52.80 37.03
C ASN A 1029 22.23 53.20 35.80
N ASN A 1030 21.54 54.35 35.82
CA ASN A 1030 20.71 54.81 34.68
C ASN A 1030 21.54 55.36 33.51
N THR A 1031 22.76 55.84 33.77
CA THR A 1031 23.63 56.38 32.71
C THR A 1031 24.28 55.26 31.89
N LEU A 1032 24.64 54.13 32.53
CA LEU A 1032 25.27 52.99 31.87
C LEU A 1032 24.32 52.23 30.93
N SER A 1033 23.07 51.99 31.35
CA SER A 1033 22.03 51.39 30.50
C SER A 1033 21.73 52.25 29.27
N ASN A 1034 21.73 53.58 29.43
CA ASN A 1034 21.52 54.52 28.33
C ASN A 1034 22.67 54.52 27.31
N VAL A 1035 23.92 54.39 27.74
CA VAL A 1035 25.09 54.32 26.83
C VAL A 1035 25.06 53.02 26.00
N SER A 1036 24.75 51.89 26.63
CA SER A 1036 24.66 50.59 25.95
C SER A 1036 23.53 50.55 24.90
N ARG A 1037 22.37 51.14 25.24
CA ARG A 1037 21.23 51.30 24.34
C ARG A 1037 21.54 52.25 23.17
N ALA A 1038 22.19 53.38 23.44
CA ALA A 1038 22.60 54.34 22.40
C ALA A 1038 23.56 53.71 21.39
N TYR A 1039 24.48 52.85 21.85
CA TYR A 1039 25.36 52.09 20.97
C TYR A 1039 24.58 51.13 20.04
N ILE A 1040 23.69 50.29 20.58
CA ILE A 1040 22.91 49.34 19.77
C ILE A 1040 22.02 50.06 18.75
N LEU A 1041 21.43 51.20 19.12
CA LEU A 1041 20.66 52.03 18.20
C LEU A 1041 21.55 52.62 17.08
N GLY A 1042 22.77 53.06 17.41
CA GLY A 1042 23.76 53.51 16.44
C GLY A 1042 24.16 52.41 15.45
N VAL A 1043 24.39 51.20 15.94
CA VAL A 1043 24.67 50.01 15.11
C VAL A 1043 23.49 49.67 14.21
N ASN A 1044 22.26 49.69 14.72
CA ASN A 1044 21.07 49.45 13.91
C ASN A 1044 20.94 50.50 12.78
N GLN A 1045 21.09 51.79 13.10
CA GLN A 1045 21.06 52.86 12.12
C GLN A 1045 22.11 52.66 11.02
N LEU A 1046 23.29 52.20 11.39
CA LEU A 1046 24.37 51.87 10.47
C LEU A 1046 23.99 50.70 9.55
N ILE A 1047 23.46 49.60 10.09
CA ILE A 1047 23.01 48.44 9.29
C ILE A 1047 21.90 48.87 8.32
N ARG A 1048 20.93 49.68 8.77
CA ARG A 1048 19.85 50.22 7.93
C ARG A 1048 20.37 51.03 6.74
N GLN A 1049 21.36 51.88 6.97
CA GLN A 1049 21.96 52.71 5.92
C GLN A 1049 22.60 51.86 4.82
N TYR A 1050 23.26 50.77 5.20
CA TYR A 1050 23.98 49.90 4.24
C TYR A 1050 23.12 48.80 3.61
N SER A 1051 22.03 48.39 4.26
CA SER A 1051 21.21 47.24 3.87
C SER A 1051 19.85 47.59 3.22
N SER A 1052 19.62 48.84 2.81
CA SER A 1052 18.34 49.27 2.18
C SER A 1052 17.97 48.56 0.87
N GLN A 1053 18.95 48.10 0.08
CA GLN A 1053 18.76 47.38 -1.20
C GLN A 1053 18.95 45.86 -1.08
N THR A 1054 18.75 45.31 0.12
CA THR A 1054 19.05 43.90 0.42
C THR A 1054 17.80 43.07 0.52
N ALA A 1055 17.84 41.87 -0.04
CA ALA A 1055 16.74 40.93 0.05
C ALA A 1055 16.70 40.24 1.42
N THR A 1056 17.87 39.92 1.97
CA THR A 1056 18.02 39.27 3.28
C THR A 1056 19.38 39.62 3.87
N THR A 1057 19.40 39.82 5.18
CA THR A 1057 20.60 40.15 5.96
C THR A 1057 20.88 39.07 6.98
N PHE A 1058 22.12 38.58 7.01
CA PHE A 1058 22.61 37.64 8.02
C PHE A 1058 23.44 38.40 9.06
N ILE A 1059 23.09 38.24 10.33
CA ILE A 1059 23.71 38.93 11.47
C ILE A 1059 24.17 37.92 12.51
N TYR A 1060 25.28 38.21 13.19
CA TYR A 1060 25.80 37.40 14.28
C TYR A 1060 24.84 37.40 15.48
N LEU A 1061 24.48 36.21 15.97
CA LEU A 1061 23.70 36.04 17.19
C LEU A 1061 24.64 35.72 18.37
N PRO A 1062 24.82 36.63 19.34
CA PRO A 1062 25.57 36.31 20.56
C PRO A 1062 24.88 35.20 21.36
N SER A 1063 25.66 34.41 22.10
CA SER A 1063 25.09 33.42 23.02
C SER A 1063 24.26 34.10 24.11
N PRO A 1064 23.11 33.53 24.52
CA PRO A 1064 22.36 34.00 25.68
C PRO A 1064 23.22 33.97 26.95
N PRO A 1065 22.95 34.85 27.93
CA PRO A 1065 23.70 34.87 29.19
C PRO A 1065 23.53 33.55 29.98
N ALA A 1066 24.56 33.16 30.73
CA ALA A 1066 24.59 31.91 31.48
C ALA A 1066 23.67 31.96 32.71
N SER A 1067 22.83 30.92 32.87
CA SER A 1067 21.73 30.75 33.86
C SER A 1067 22.16 30.61 35.34
N ASN A 1068 23.41 30.89 35.70
CA ASN A 1068 23.92 30.62 37.06
C ASN A 1068 23.75 31.80 38.04
N THR A 1069 23.09 32.88 37.66
CA THR A 1069 22.93 34.09 38.48
C THR A 1069 21.50 34.24 39.03
N TRP A 1070 21.36 34.86 40.20
CA TRP A 1070 20.08 34.98 40.92
C TRP A 1070 19.08 35.94 40.22
N ASP A 1071 19.51 36.62 39.15
CA ASP A 1071 18.76 37.58 38.31
C ASP A 1071 18.57 37.09 36.85
N GLU A 1072 18.31 35.79 36.64
CA GLU A 1072 18.22 35.19 35.28
C GLU A 1072 17.11 35.82 34.41
N ASP A 1073 15.93 36.05 34.98
CA ASP A 1073 14.75 36.54 34.25
C ASP A 1073 14.94 37.96 33.70
N ASP A 1074 15.53 38.85 34.51
CA ASP A 1074 15.81 40.23 34.12
C ASP A 1074 16.87 40.29 33.02
N MET A 1075 17.91 39.47 33.12
CA MET A 1075 18.95 39.36 32.08
C MET A 1075 18.39 38.82 30.77
N TYR A 1076 17.47 37.85 30.81
CA TYR A 1076 16.84 37.31 29.60
C TYR A 1076 15.95 38.35 28.92
N ARG A 1077 15.21 39.15 29.71
CA ARG A 1077 14.42 40.26 29.19
C ARG A 1077 15.31 41.35 28.56
N GLN A 1078 16.41 41.72 29.21
CA GLN A 1078 17.37 42.68 28.66
C GLN A 1078 18.03 42.17 27.37
N TYR A 1079 18.45 40.90 27.33
CA TYR A 1079 19.01 40.29 26.13
C TYR A 1079 18.05 40.35 24.93
N LEU A 1080 16.78 39.99 25.15
CA LEU A 1080 15.76 40.06 24.10
C LEU A 1080 15.49 41.52 23.68
N GLN A 1081 15.48 42.46 24.62
CA GLN A 1081 15.32 43.87 24.33
C GLN A 1081 16.47 44.39 23.46
N SER A 1082 17.72 44.08 23.79
CA SER A 1082 18.89 44.48 22.98
C SER A 1082 18.84 43.88 21.57
N LEU A 1083 18.46 42.60 21.43
CA LEU A 1083 18.26 41.99 20.11
C LEU A 1083 17.12 42.65 19.34
N THR A 1084 16.06 43.04 20.04
CA THR A 1084 14.92 43.74 19.45
C THR A 1084 15.38 45.09 18.90
N GLU A 1085 16.08 45.88 19.71
CA GLU A 1085 16.60 47.20 19.34
C GLU A 1085 17.62 47.15 18.19
N LEU A 1086 18.46 46.10 18.15
CA LEU A 1086 19.42 45.87 17.07
C LEU A 1086 18.73 45.61 15.72
N THR A 1087 17.56 44.97 15.73
CA THR A 1087 16.91 44.46 14.52
C THR A 1087 15.59 45.16 14.14
N VAL A 1088 15.27 46.29 14.78
CA VAL A 1088 14.11 47.14 14.43
C VAL A 1088 14.27 47.69 13.00
N ASP A 1089 13.20 47.64 12.20
CA ASP A 1089 13.12 48.18 10.84
C ASP A 1089 14.20 47.68 9.86
N LEU A 1090 14.79 46.52 10.12
CA LEU A 1090 15.69 45.87 9.18
C LEU A 1090 14.92 45.11 8.09
N PRO A 1091 15.52 44.91 6.90
CA PRO A 1091 15.01 43.94 5.92
C PRO A 1091 14.93 42.53 6.54
N PRO A 1092 14.34 41.52 5.85
CA PRO A 1092 14.28 40.15 6.35
C PRO A 1092 15.64 39.69 6.89
N THR A 1093 15.70 39.39 8.19
CA THR A 1093 16.97 39.23 8.92
C THR A 1093 17.05 37.86 9.57
N VAL A 1094 18.18 37.18 9.40
CA VAL A 1094 18.52 35.92 10.06
C VAL A 1094 19.67 36.16 11.03
N LEU A 1095 19.38 36.06 12.32
CA LEU A 1095 20.37 36.04 13.39
C LEU A 1095 20.91 34.62 13.53
N VAL A 1096 22.21 34.42 13.36
CA VAL A 1096 22.84 33.08 13.26
C VAL A 1096 23.83 32.86 14.38
N HIS A 1097 23.73 31.70 15.05
CA HIS A 1097 24.73 31.19 15.99
C HIS A 1097 25.17 29.77 15.57
N GLY A 1098 26.48 29.58 15.38
CA GLY A 1098 27.06 28.29 15.00
C GLY A 1098 27.78 27.64 16.17
N VAL A 1099 27.58 26.32 16.37
CA VAL A 1099 28.21 25.57 17.47
C VAL A 1099 29.37 24.71 16.99
N SER A 1100 29.29 24.17 15.77
CA SER A 1100 30.29 23.26 15.20
C SER A 1100 30.81 23.77 13.86
N ALA A 1101 32.07 23.45 13.54
CA ALA A 1101 32.65 23.77 12.24
C ALA A 1101 31.86 23.11 11.09
N VAL A 1102 31.46 23.91 10.10
CA VAL A 1102 30.72 23.46 8.90
C VAL A 1102 31.53 23.53 7.61
N THR A 1103 32.70 24.17 7.65
CA THR A 1103 33.62 24.32 6.51
C THR A 1103 34.97 23.68 6.84
N SER A 1104 35.59 23.06 5.83
CA SER A 1104 36.94 22.50 5.92
C SER A 1104 37.80 23.05 4.78
N THR A 1105 39.02 23.50 5.10
CA THR A 1105 40.02 24.00 4.15
C THR A 1105 41.06 22.95 3.76
N THR A 1106 41.03 21.78 4.42
CA THR A 1106 41.90 20.63 4.11
C THR A 1106 41.28 19.86 2.95
N LEU A 1107 41.82 20.02 1.75
CA LEU A 1107 41.42 19.26 0.55
C LEU A 1107 42.16 17.93 0.47
#